data_AF-A0A6P0RF44-F1
#
_entry.id   AF-A0A6P0RF44-F1
#
_cell.length_a   1.000
_cell.length_b   1.000
_cell.length_c   1.000
_cell.angle_alpha   90.00
_cell.angle_beta   90.00
_cell.angle_gamma   90.00
#
_symmetry.space_group_name_H-M   'P 1'
#
loop_
_entity.id
_entity.type
_entity.pdbx_description
1 polymer ?
#
loop_
_entity_poly.entity_id
_entity_poly.type
_entity_poly.pdbx_seq_one_letter_code
_entity_poly.pdbx_strand_id
1 'polypeptide(L)'
;MLILNYLSHYFIAETQGGLDNILNPFQSYTIPLDEWVNNLVNFLVDNFRPIFQAISLPISGTLEIVKSTFLAIPPLIFLIIITLLVWQLAGRKIAIYSFIALIIIGFCGAWEASMVSLSLILTAVIFCMLVGIPLGIACAVSDRFNNLLRPFLDAMQTLPTFVYLVPVVMLFGIGEVSGIIATFVFSVPPLIRLTNLGIRQVSPEAVEAALAFGSTPQQVLLEVQIPLALPTILAGTNQAILLALSMSVVTSMIGVEGLGQMVLQGLGRLNVGLAAVGGLGIVLIAVMLDRITQSVSQGSIQSWQERGPIGWWRSRGLSKREKATLGISIVVALLVGATGWQLISQTDIKSTEDPLPGKGIVVRPTSDVETYSVFITEVVNIGLEKLGYQVKSPKQLNIPAMHIAVSNGDLDFTGAHWEVNQREFFDNNGGGEKLEKLGTLVSNSTQGYKIDKKTAQEYNITNLSQLQDPKIAQIFDSDGDGKANLIGCTAGWICERVIDHHLQAYGLEDTVEQIQGDYSALLADTLVRYRQGKPILFYGWKPHWFGSVLKEGEDVEWLNVPFTSLVGNMENFTEKETSFNGKNFGIPIDNIKILANKKFVQDNPVAQRFFEQIEIPLEDVNIEQEKVQNGENKPVDIRRHAEEWIASHQGLFDDWLEVAQS
;
A
#
# COMPACT_ATOMS: atom_id res chain seq x y z
N MET A 1 9.24 -49.05 11.15
CA MET A 1 10.43 -48.76 10.31
C MET A 1 10.08 -48.06 8.99
N LEU A 2 8.99 -48.43 8.29
CA LEU A 2 8.58 -47.77 7.04
C LEU A 2 8.01 -46.34 7.18
N ILE A 3 7.34 -46.01 8.30
CA ILE A 3 6.83 -44.64 8.56
C ILE A 3 7.97 -43.68 8.94
N LEU A 4 9.01 -44.18 9.63
CA LEU A 4 10.19 -43.40 10.01
C LEU A 4 11.08 -43.03 8.81
N ASN A 5 11.20 -43.92 7.81
CA ASN A 5 11.91 -43.62 6.57
C ASN A 5 11.16 -42.65 5.64
N TYR A 6 9.84 -42.53 5.76
CA TYR A 6 9.07 -41.55 4.98
C TYR A 6 9.14 -40.15 5.60
N LEU A 7 9.29 -40.08 6.93
CA LEU A 7 9.51 -38.82 7.65
C LEU A 7 10.94 -38.29 7.49
N SER A 8 11.95 -39.15 7.34
CA SER A 8 13.35 -38.73 7.20
C SER A 8 13.70 -37.98 5.90
N HIS A 9 12.78 -37.90 4.92
CA HIS A 9 12.98 -37.08 3.72
C HIS A 9 12.42 -35.65 3.85
N TYR A 10 11.63 -35.35 4.89
CA TYR A 10 11.04 -34.03 5.13
C TYR A 10 11.59 -33.31 6.36
N PHE A 11 12.43 -33.96 7.16
CA PHE A 11 13.10 -33.35 8.31
C PHE A 11 14.56 -33.06 7.95
N ILE A 12 14.89 -31.79 7.74
CA ILE A 12 16.25 -31.32 7.54
C ILE A 12 16.96 -31.41 8.90
N ALA A 13 17.69 -32.51 9.12
CA ALA A 13 18.55 -32.64 10.28
C ALA A 13 19.86 -31.89 10.03
N GLU A 14 19.97 -30.66 10.54
CA GLU A 14 21.29 -30.03 10.69
C GLU A 14 22.10 -30.81 11.75
N THR A 15 23.33 -31.13 11.38
CA THR A 15 24.18 -32.12 12.01
C THR A 15 24.63 -31.73 13.42
N GLN A 16 23.95 -32.23 14.46
CA GLN A 16 24.55 -32.47 15.78
C GLN A 16 24.02 -33.79 16.37
N GLY A 17 24.88 -34.59 17.00
CA GLY A 17 24.54 -35.93 17.47
C GLY A 17 24.52 -36.02 19.00
N GLY A 18 23.47 -36.64 19.57
CA GLY A 18 23.41 -37.00 21.00
C GLY A 18 22.29 -36.30 21.78
N LEU A 19 22.56 -36.01 23.06
CA LEU A 19 21.63 -35.40 24.02
C LEU A 19 21.08 -34.05 23.53
N ASP A 20 21.83 -33.30 22.73
CA ASP A 20 21.38 -31.99 22.20
C ASP A 20 20.17 -32.11 21.28
N ASN A 21 19.97 -33.19 20.53
CA ASN A 21 18.74 -33.37 19.73
C ASN A 21 17.51 -33.67 20.61
N ILE A 22 17.73 -34.24 21.80
CA ILE A 22 16.67 -34.49 22.78
C ILE A 22 16.36 -33.20 23.56
N LEU A 23 17.38 -32.40 23.86
CA LEU A 23 17.26 -31.13 24.57
C LEU A 23 16.80 -29.98 23.67
N ASN A 24 17.12 -30.01 22.37
CA ASN A 24 16.81 -29.00 21.36
C ASN A 24 16.15 -29.60 20.11
N PRO A 25 15.04 -30.36 20.24
CA PRO A 25 14.42 -31.09 19.12
C PRO A 25 13.94 -30.17 17.99
N PHE A 26 13.70 -28.89 18.27
CA PHE A 26 13.22 -27.91 17.30
C PHE A 26 14.31 -27.30 16.42
N GLN A 27 15.59 -27.52 16.75
CA GLN A 27 16.71 -27.15 15.86
C GLN A 27 16.97 -28.23 14.79
N SER A 28 16.64 -29.48 15.10
CA SER A 28 16.91 -30.63 14.21
C SER A 28 15.70 -31.12 13.43
N TYR A 29 14.48 -30.77 13.86
CA TYR A 29 13.23 -31.22 13.24
C TYR A 29 12.27 -30.04 13.08
N THR A 30 12.28 -29.44 11.90
CA THR A 30 11.30 -28.42 11.49
C THR A 30 10.32 -29.03 10.48
N ILE A 31 9.05 -28.63 10.59
CA ILE A 31 8.05 -28.95 9.56
C ILE A 31 8.20 -27.89 8.47
N PRO A 32 8.42 -28.27 7.19
CA PRO A 32 8.60 -27.33 6.09
C PRO A 32 7.27 -26.74 5.62
N LEU A 33 6.57 -26.09 6.56
CA LEU A 33 5.26 -25.51 6.34
C LEU A 33 5.32 -24.37 5.30
N ASP A 34 6.40 -23.62 5.30
CA ASP A 34 6.72 -22.57 4.33
C ASP A 34 6.75 -23.12 2.89
N GLU A 35 7.46 -24.21 2.65
CA GLU A 35 7.48 -24.86 1.32
C GLU A 35 6.08 -25.34 0.91
N TRP A 36 5.33 -25.93 1.85
CA TRP A 36 3.97 -26.41 1.58
C TRP A 36 3.02 -25.27 1.23
N VAL A 37 3.10 -24.15 1.96
CA VAL A 37 2.30 -22.95 1.68
C VAL A 37 2.69 -22.35 0.34
N ASN A 38 3.99 -22.20 0.05
CA ASN A 38 4.47 -21.66 -1.22
C ASN A 38 3.99 -22.51 -2.41
N ASN A 39 4.10 -23.84 -2.30
CA ASN A 39 3.62 -24.76 -3.33
C ASN A 39 2.10 -24.70 -3.53
N LEU A 40 1.33 -24.59 -2.43
CA LEU A 40 -0.12 -24.44 -2.51
C LEU A 40 -0.52 -23.12 -3.17
N VAL A 41 0.09 -22.01 -2.78
CA VAL A 41 -0.20 -20.68 -3.35
C VAL A 41 0.15 -20.66 -4.83
N ASN A 42 1.34 -21.14 -5.22
CA ASN A 42 1.75 -21.21 -6.62
C ASN A 42 0.80 -22.07 -7.44
N PHE A 43 0.40 -23.24 -6.93
CA PHE A 43 -0.60 -24.08 -7.58
C PHE A 43 -1.94 -23.35 -7.79
N LEU A 44 -2.42 -22.60 -6.78
CA LEU A 44 -3.66 -21.83 -6.90
C LEU A 44 -3.53 -20.71 -7.94
N VAL A 45 -2.40 -20.02 -7.99
CA VAL A 45 -2.13 -18.94 -8.95
C VAL A 45 -2.06 -19.49 -10.37
N ASP A 46 -1.31 -20.56 -10.58
CA ASP A 46 -1.10 -21.12 -11.92
C ASP A 46 -2.38 -21.72 -12.52
N ASN A 47 -3.28 -22.26 -11.69
CA ASN A 47 -4.46 -23.00 -12.17
C ASN A 47 -5.78 -22.24 -12.00
N PHE A 48 -5.92 -21.37 -10.99
CA PHE A 48 -7.20 -20.78 -10.60
C PHE A 48 -7.24 -19.26 -10.70
N ARG A 49 -6.13 -18.57 -11.01
CA ARG A 49 -6.12 -17.11 -11.18
C ARG A 49 -7.22 -16.59 -12.13
N PRO A 50 -7.51 -17.20 -13.29
CA PRO A 50 -8.62 -16.75 -14.15
C PRO A 50 -10.00 -16.80 -13.46
N ILE A 51 -10.22 -17.79 -12.58
CA ILE A 51 -11.47 -17.92 -11.81
C ILE A 51 -11.55 -16.82 -10.75
N PHE A 52 -10.47 -16.57 -10.02
CA PHE A 52 -10.41 -15.49 -9.04
C PHE A 52 -10.59 -14.11 -9.69
N GLN A 53 -9.97 -13.88 -10.85
CA GLN A 53 -10.20 -12.67 -11.64
C GLN A 53 -11.65 -12.55 -12.12
N ALA A 54 -12.32 -13.65 -12.50
CA ALA A 54 -13.74 -13.60 -12.83
C ALA A 54 -14.62 -13.26 -11.62
N ILE A 55 -14.31 -13.78 -10.43
CA ILE A 55 -15.00 -13.44 -9.18
C ILE A 55 -14.82 -11.96 -8.81
N SER A 56 -13.74 -11.33 -9.26
CA SER A 56 -13.46 -9.91 -9.00
C SER A 56 -14.35 -8.95 -9.80
N LEU A 57 -14.98 -9.40 -10.90
CA LEU A 57 -15.72 -8.54 -11.84
C LEU A 57 -16.91 -7.79 -11.21
N PRO A 58 -17.75 -8.40 -10.35
CA PRO A 58 -18.81 -7.66 -9.68
C PRO A 58 -18.24 -6.60 -8.72
N ILE A 59 -17.10 -6.89 -8.08
CA ILE A 59 -16.45 -5.97 -7.14
C ILE A 59 -15.88 -4.78 -7.91
N SER A 60 -15.14 -5.03 -8.99
CA SER A 60 -14.57 -3.99 -9.84
C SER A 60 -15.66 -3.13 -10.49
N GLY A 61 -16.72 -3.75 -11.03
CA GLY A 61 -17.84 -3.02 -11.63
C GLY A 61 -18.58 -2.15 -10.62
N THR A 62 -18.81 -2.66 -9.40
CA THR A 62 -19.42 -1.86 -8.32
C THR A 62 -18.52 -0.68 -7.94
N LEU A 63 -17.21 -0.93 -7.76
CA LEU A 63 -16.25 0.10 -7.43
C LEU A 63 -16.19 1.18 -8.52
N GLU A 64 -16.09 0.79 -9.79
CA GLU A 64 -15.97 1.72 -10.91
C GLU A 64 -17.21 2.60 -11.01
N ILE A 65 -18.41 2.05 -10.82
CA ILE A 65 -19.65 2.83 -10.79
C ILE A 65 -19.60 3.86 -9.65
N VAL A 66 -19.24 3.44 -8.42
CA VAL A 66 -19.20 4.33 -7.26
C VAL A 66 -18.11 5.41 -7.41
N LYS A 67 -16.88 5.00 -7.75
CA LYS A 67 -15.71 5.87 -7.92
C LYS A 67 -15.95 6.89 -9.03
N SER A 68 -16.39 6.45 -10.22
CA SER A 68 -16.70 7.36 -11.33
C SER A 68 -17.84 8.33 -10.98
N THR A 69 -18.88 7.88 -10.27
CA THR A 69 -19.96 8.76 -9.83
C THR A 69 -19.44 9.84 -8.87
N PHE A 70 -18.61 9.48 -7.90
CA PHE A 70 -18.09 10.44 -6.93
C PHE A 70 -17.12 11.45 -7.55
N LEU A 71 -16.26 10.99 -8.45
CA LEU A 71 -15.28 11.85 -9.13
C LEU A 71 -15.90 12.72 -10.24
N ALA A 72 -17.00 12.27 -10.86
CA ALA A 72 -17.70 13.06 -11.87
C ALA A 72 -18.49 14.25 -11.29
N ILE A 73 -18.88 14.20 -10.01
CA ILE A 73 -19.65 15.27 -9.37
C ILE A 73 -18.70 16.37 -8.90
N PRO A 74 -18.84 17.63 -9.36
CA PRO A 74 -18.05 18.75 -8.85
C PRO A 74 -18.17 18.90 -7.32
N PRO A 75 -17.08 19.28 -6.62
CA PRO A 75 -17.05 19.26 -5.15
C PRO A 75 -18.19 20.02 -4.46
N LEU A 76 -18.56 21.20 -4.96
CA LEU A 76 -19.65 22.00 -4.40
C LEU A 76 -21.01 21.30 -4.51
N ILE A 77 -21.27 20.62 -5.63
CA ILE A 77 -22.51 19.87 -5.85
C ILE A 77 -22.55 18.66 -4.93
N PHE A 78 -21.43 17.95 -4.82
CA PHE A 78 -21.29 16.81 -3.90
C PHE A 78 -21.58 17.23 -2.45
N LEU A 79 -21.00 18.34 -1.99
CA LEU A 79 -21.23 18.90 -0.65
C LEU A 79 -22.71 19.18 -0.38
N ILE A 80 -23.42 19.78 -1.34
CA ILE A 80 -24.85 20.07 -1.19
C ILE A 80 -25.63 18.75 -1.10
N ILE A 81 -25.38 17.82 -2.02
CA ILE A 81 -26.09 16.53 -2.08
C ILE A 81 -25.89 15.77 -0.77
N ILE A 82 -24.64 15.55 -0.36
CA ILE A 82 -24.32 14.76 0.83
C ILE A 82 -24.85 15.42 2.11
N THR A 83 -24.79 16.75 2.22
CA THR A 83 -25.34 17.46 3.38
C THR A 83 -26.85 17.29 3.49
N LEU A 84 -27.57 17.37 2.37
CA LEU A 84 -29.02 17.14 2.35
C LEU A 84 -29.36 15.68 2.66
N LEU A 85 -28.58 14.73 2.13
CA LEU A 85 -28.74 13.30 2.38
C LEU A 85 -28.53 12.97 3.86
N VAL A 86 -27.44 13.48 4.44
CA VAL A 86 -27.13 13.29 5.86
C VAL A 86 -28.16 13.99 6.74
N TRP A 87 -28.66 15.16 6.35
CA TRP A 87 -29.74 15.82 7.10
C TRP A 87 -31.00 14.96 7.13
N GLN A 88 -31.30 14.30 6.01
CA GLN A 88 -32.43 13.39 5.90
C GLN A 88 -32.26 12.11 6.73
N LEU A 89 -31.06 11.52 6.73
CA LEU A 89 -30.79 10.23 7.40
C LEU A 89 -30.43 10.36 8.88
N ALA A 90 -29.59 11.33 9.22
CA ALA A 90 -28.93 11.45 10.52
C ALA A 90 -29.26 12.78 11.24
N GLY A 91 -30.04 13.65 10.62
CA GLY A 91 -30.49 14.91 11.22
C GLY A 91 -29.50 16.07 11.08
N ARG A 92 -29.95 17.26 11.49
CA ARG A 92 -29.30 18.53 11.16
C ARG A 92 -27.89 18.66 11.75
N LYS A 93 -27.66 18.16 12.97
CA LYS A 93 -26.35 18.27 13.64
C LYS A 93 -25.27 17.49 12.88
N ILE A 94 -25.59 16.26 12.46
CA ILE A 94 -24.66 15.40 11.73
C ILE A 94 -24.43 15.92 10.32
N ALA A 95 -25.45 16.52 9.69
CA ALA A 95 -25.32 17.18 8.39
C ALA A 95 -24.35 18.37 8.44
N ILE A 96 -24.47 19.24 9.46
CA ILE A 96 -23.56 20.38 9.64
C ILE A 96 -22.13 19.88 9.86
N TYR A 97 -21.95 18.85 10.69
CA TYR A 97 -20.64 18.24 10.88
C TYR A 97 -20.05 17.71 9.57
N SER A 98 -20.84 16.96 8.79
CA SER A 98 -20.42 16.35 7.52
C SER A 98 -20.03 17.42 6.50
N PHE A 99 -20.81 18.50 6.42
CA PHE A 99 -20.52 19.66 5.57
C PHE A 99 -19.18 20.30 5.94
N ILE A 100 -18.96 20.58 7.23
CA ILE A 100 -17.71 21.19 7.72
C ILE A 100 -16.52 20.25 7.49
N ALA A 101 -16.67 18.96 7.80
CA ALA A 101 -15.64 17.94 7.63
C ALA A 101 -15.18 17.84 6.17
N LEU A 102 -16.11 17.71 5.23
CA LEU A 102 -15.78 17.60 3.80
C LEU A 102 -15.19 18.89 3.23
N ILE A 103 -15.62 20.06 3.72
CA ILE A 103 -15.00 21.34 3.36
C ILE A 103 -13.55 21.40 3.82
N ILE A 104 -13.27 20.99 5.07
CA ILE A 104 -11.90 20.96 5.61
C ILE A 104 -11.03 20.05 4.73
N ILE A 105 -11.51 18.84 4.43
CA ILE A 105 -10.82 17.87 3.55
C ILE A 105 -10.52 18.50 2.18
N GLY A 106 -11.50 19.18 1.59
CA GLY A 106 -11.35 19.85 0.30
C GLY A 106 -10.27 20.93 0.32
N PHE A 107 -10.28 21.82 1.31
CA PHE A 107 -9.29 22.89 1.45
C PHE A 107 -7.89 22.37 1.82
N CYS A 108 -7.78 21.21 2.45
CA CYS A 108 -6.50 20.53 2.67
C CYS A 108 -5.95 19.86 1.41
N GLY A 109 -6.67 19.88 0.28
CA GLY A 109 -6.22 19.27 -0.98
C GLY A 109 -6.39 17.75 -1.03
N ALA A 110 -7.16 17.16 -0.11
CA ALA A 110 -7.35 15.71 -0.01
C ALA A 110 -8.70 15.24 -0.59
N TRP A 111 -9.34 16.05 -1.44
CA TRP A 111 -10.69 15.78 -1.97
C TRP A 111 -10.76 14.49 -2.79
N GLU A 112 -9.93 14.38 -3.83
CA GLU A 112 -9.92 13.23 -4.73
C GLU A 112 -9.57 11.94 -3.97
N ALA A 113 -8.47 11.96 -3.21
CA ALA A 113 -8.06 10.85 -2.35
C ALA A 113 -9.17 10.41 -1.38
N SER A 114 -9.94 11.36 -0.86
CA SER A 114 -11.10 11.11 0.01
C SER A 114 -12.26 10.43 -0.73
N MET A 115 -12.58 10.86 -1.95
CA MET A 115 -13.62 10.25 -2.77
C MET A 115 -13.25 8.82 -3.18
N VAL A 116 -11.98 8.58 -3.53
CA VAL A 116 -11.46 7.24 -3.81
C VAL A 116 -11.58 6.34 -2.58
N SER A 117 -11.09 6.81 -1.43
CA SER A 117 -11.16 6.05 -0.16
C SER A 117 -12.61 5.71 0.21
N LEU A 118 -13.50 6.70 0.13
CA LEU A 118 -14.92 6.50 0.42
C LEU A 118 -15.56 5.47 -0.53
N SER A 119 -15.18 5.48 -1.82
CA SER A 119 -15.68 4.52 -2.81
C SER A 119 -15.24 3.09 -2.51
N LEU A 120 -13.97 2.91 -2.13
CA LEU A 120 -13.42 1.61 -1.72
C LEU A 120 -14.14 1.06 -0.48
N ILE A 121 -14.30 1.91 0.54
CA ILE A 121 -14.95 1.54 1.80
C ILE A 121 -16.41 1.18 1.58
N LEU A 122 -17.16 2.01 0.84
CA LEU A 122 -18.57 1.73 0.54
C LEU A 122 -18.71 0.43 -0.24
N THR A 123 -17.87 0.20 -1.24
CA THR A 123 -17.89 -1.05 -2.02
C THR A 123 -17.62 -2.26 -1.11
N ALA A 124 -16.55 -2.22 -0.31
CA ALA A 124 -16.24 -3.30 0.63
C ALA A 124 -17.39 -3.57 1.61
N VAL A 125 -17.99 -2.52 2.17
CA VAL A 125 -19.09 -2.63 3.14
C VAL A 125 -20.36 -3.18 2.49
N ILE A 126 -20.65 -2.84 1.24
CA ILE A 126 -21.76 -3.45 0.48
C ILE A 126 -21.57 -4.96 0.39
N PHE A 127 -20.39 -5.43 -0.02
CA PHE A 127 -20.11 -6.88 -0.08
C PHE A 127 -20.09 -7.53 1.31
N CYS A 128 -19.58 -6.84 2.34
CA CYS A 128 -19.67 -7.28 3.73
C CYS A 128 -21.13 -7.49 4.15
N MET A 129 -22.05 -6.59 3.81
CA MET A 129 -23.46 -6.75 4.14
C MET A 129 -24.12 -7.87 3.34
N LEU A 130 -23.83 -7.96 2.03
CA LEU A 130 -24.37 -8.99 1.15
C LEU A 130 -23.99 -10.41 1.58
N VAL A 131 -22.79 -10.60 2.14
CA VAL A 131 -22.31 -11.92 2.56
C VAL A 131 -22.45 -12.12 4.08
N GLY A 132 -22.07 -11.13 4.86
CA GLY A 132 -21.99 -11.19 6.32
C GLY A 132 -23.33 -11.28 7.02
N ILE A 133 -24.37 -10.57 6.54
CA ILE A 133 -25.71 -10.66 7.14
C ILE A 133 -26.30 -12.06 6.90
N PRO A 134 -26.34 -12.61 5.67
CA PRO A 134 -26.82 -13.98 5.45
C PRO A 134 -26.04 -15.04 6.24
N LEU A 135 -24.70 -14.96 6.30
CA LEU A 135 -23.90 -15.89 7.09
C LEU A 135 -24.17 -15.74 8.60
N GLY A 136 -24.37 -14.51 9.08
CA GLY A 136 -24.76 -14.24 10.47
C GLY A 136 -26.12 -14.83 10.82
N ILE A 137 -27.11 -14.70 9.92
CA ILE A 137 -28.43 -15.34 10.05
C ILE A 137 -28.29 -16.86 10.07
N ALA A 138 -27.50 -17.45 9.17
CA ALA A 138 -27.26 -18.89 9.14
C ALA A 138 -26.61 -19.40 10.45
N CYS A 139 -25.67 -18.64 11.01
CA CYS A 139 -25.09 -18.92 12.34
C CYS A 139 -26.11 -18.80 13.48
N ALA A 140 -27.07 -17.87 13.39
CA ALA A 140 -28.12 -17.71 14.39
C ALA A 140 -29.08 -18.91 14.41
N VAL A 141 -29.42 -19.43 13.24
CA VAL A 141 -30.37 -20.53 13.08
C VAL A 141 -29.74 -21.89 13.40
N SER A 142 -28.42 -22.06 13.25
CA SER A 142 -27.73 -23.34 13.45
C SER A 142 -26.47 -23.23 14.32
N ASP A 143 -26.52 -23.83 15.53
CA ASP A 143 -25.36 -23.94 16.42
C ASP A 143 -24.18 -24.68 15.78
N ARG A 144 -24.48 -25.71 14.99
CA ARG A 144 -23.46 -26.50 14.27
C ARG A 144 -22.74 -25.65 13.25
N PHE A 145 -23.48 -24.88 12.46
CA PHE A 145 -22.89 -23.99 11.46
C PHE A 145 -22.07 -22.88 12.13
N ASN A 146 -22.59 -22.28 13.20
CA ASN A 146 -21.85 -21.30 14.00
C ASN A 146 -20.54 -21.87 14.56
N ASN A 147 -20.55 -23.08 15.12
CA ASN A 147 -19.35 -23.70 15.68
C ASN A 147 -18.32 -24.07 14.60
N LEU A 148 -18.78 -24.41 13.39
CA LEU A 148 -17.90 -24.66 12.25
C LEU A 148 -17.27 -23.37 11.70
N LEU A 149 -18.03 -22.28 11.61
CA LEU A 149 -17.56 -21.03 11.01
C LEU A 149 -16.66 -20.21 11.95
N ARG A 150 -16.85 -20.32 13.27
CA ARG A 150 -16.13 -19.54 14.29
C ARG A 150 -14.60 -19.54 14.14
N PRO A 151 -13.90 -20.68 14.01
CA PRO A 151 -12.45 -20.70 13.85
C PRO A 151 -11.97 -19.93 12.62
N PHE A 152 -12.72 -19.94 11.52
CA PHE A 152 -12.39 -19.15 10.33
C PHE A 152 -12.54 -17.65 10.60
N LEU A 153 -13.61 -17.23 11.29
CA LEU A 153 -13.80 -15.83 11.68
C LEU A 153 -12.75 -15.32 12.67
N ASP A 154 -12.24 -16.21 13.52
CA ASP A 154 -11.10 -15.92 14.41
C ASP A 154 -9.83 -15.74 13.56
N ALA A 155 -9.50 -16.72 12.72
CA ALA A 155 -8.32 -16.66 11.85
C ALA A 155 -8.31 -15.41 10.95
N MET A 156 -9.45 -15.03 10.36
CA MET A 156 -9.59 -13.83 9.52
C MET A 156 -9.26 -12.53 10.27
N GLN A 157 -9.48 -12.46 11.58
CA GLN A 157 -9.19 -11.27 12.40
C GLN A 157 -7.84 -11.31 13.10
N THR A 158 -7.30 -12.49 13.38
CA THR A 158 -6.07 -12.65 14.16
C THR A 158 -4.84 -12.89 13.29
N LEU A 159 -5.00 -13.37 12.05
CA LEU A 159 -3.88 -13.47 11.12
C LEU A 159 -3.40 -12.07 10.76
N PRO A 160 -2.09 -11.78 10.88
CA PRO A 160 -1.55 -10.50 10.44
C PRO A 160 -1.87 -10.26 8.97
N THR A 161 -2.35 -9.05 8.65
CA THR A 161 -2.87 -8.71 7.31
C THR A 161 -1.89 -9.04 6.18
N PHE A 162 -0.60 -8.80 6.39
CA PHE A 162 0.43 -9.04 5.39
C PHE A 162 0.54 -10.51 4.96
N VAL A 163 0.23 -11.45 5.86
CA VAL A 163 0.34 -12.90 5.59
C VAL A 163 -0.61 -13.33 4.48
N TYR A 164 -1.86 -12.85 4.49
CA TYR A 164 -2.85 -13.22 3.46
C TYR A 164 -2.92 -12.23 2.30
N LEU A 165 -2.44 -11.00 2.48
CA LEU A 165 -2.45 -9.97 1.45
C LEU A 165 -1.57 -10.36 0.24
N VAL A 166 -0.41 -11.00 0.46
CA VAL A 166 0.46 -11.48 -0.63
C VAL A 166 -0.27 -12.51 -1.52
N PRO A 167 -0.83 -13.62 -1.00
CA PRO A 167 -1.63 -14.54 -1.80
C PRO A 167 -2.85 -13.89 -2.47
N VAL A 168 -3.55 -12.98 -1.80
CA VAL A 168 -4.69 -12.26 -2.40
C VAL A 168 -4.24 -11.47 -3.63
N VAL A 169 -3.12 -10.77 -3.53
CA VAL A 169 -2.54 -10.04 -4.66
C VAL A 169 -2.13 -10.99 -5.79
N MET A 170 -1.50 -12.12 -5.48
CA MET A 170 -1.12 -13.09 -6.52
C MET A 170 -2.34 -13.69 -7.26
N LEU A 171 -3.46 -13.87 -6.57
CA LEU A 171 -4.68 -14.48 -7.14
C LEU A 171 -5.59 -13.47 -7.85
N PHE A 172 -5.75 -12.27 -7.31
CA PHE A 172 -6.67 -11.26 -7.83
C PHE A 172 -5.97 -10.13 -8.61
N GLY A 173 -4.64 -10.07 -8.54
CA GLY A 173 -3.81 -9.04 -9.14
C GLY A 173 -3.61 -7.81 -8.25
N ILE A 174 -2.85 -6.82 -8.73
CA ILE A 174 -2.59 -5.59 -7.98
C ILE A 174 -3.64 -4.51 -8.25
N GLY A 175 -4.13 -3.91 -7.16
CA GLY A 175 -4.94 -2.70 -7.18
C GLY A 175 -6.11 -2.73 -6.22
N GLU A 176 -7.09 -1.90 -6.55
CA GLU A 176 -8.22 -1.56 -5.69
C GLU A 176 -9.08 -2.76 -5.31
N VAL A 177 -9.27 -3.73 -6.22
CA VAL A 177 -10.09 -4.92 -5.96
C VAL A 177 -9.47 -5.79 -4.87
N SER A 178 -8.17 -6.06 -4.95
CA SER A 178 -7.44 -6.82 -3.93
C SER A 178 -7.47 -6.10 -2.58
N GLY A 179 -7.38 -4.77 -2.58
CA GLY A 179 -7.59 -3.95 -1.39
C GLY A 179 -9.00 -4.11 -0.79
N ILE A 180 -10.04 -4.10 -1.63
CA ILE A 180 -11.43 -4.33 -1.20
C ILE A 180 -11.60 -5.75 -0.63
N ILE A 181 -10.99 -6.77 -1.25
CA ILE A 181 -11.09 -8.16 -0.78
C ILE A 181 -10.38 -8.31 0.57
N ALA A 182 -9.17 -7.77 0.73
CA ALA A 182 -8.47 -7.78 2.00
C ALA A 182 -9.28 -7.06 3.09
N THR A 183 -9.85 -5.90 2.73
CA THR A 183 -10.74 -5.14 3.61
C THR A 183 -12.00 -5.93 3.99
N PHE A 184 -12.61 -6.62 3.03
CA PHE A 184 -13.77 -7.47 3.25
C PHE A 184 -13.46 -8.61 4.21
N VAL A 185 -12.34 -9.33 4.00
CA VAL A 185 -11.89 -10.43 4.86
C VAL A 185 -11.72 -9.96 6.29
N PHE A 186 -11.13 -8.78 6.50
CA PHE A 186 -10.92 -8.24 7.84
C PHE A 186 -12.22 -7.71 8.49
N SER A 187 -13.12 -7.11 7.70
CA SER A 187 -14.29 -6.39 8.23
C SER A 187 -15.57 -7.21 8.33
N VAL A 188 -15.70 -8.32 7.59
CA VAL A 188 -16.91 -9.16 7.64
C VAL A 188 -17.15 -9.92 8.96
N PRO A 189 -16.11 -10.37 9.72
CA PRO A 189 -16.31 -11.16 10.94
C PRO A 189 -17.16 -10.49 12.04
N PRO A 190 -16.95 -9.22 12.45
CA PRO A 190 -17.79 -8.59 13.47
C PRO A 190 -19.24 -8.44 13.01
N LEU A 191 -19.50 -8.21 11.71
CA LEU A 191 -20.85 -8.15 11.18
C LEU A 191 -21.56 -9.50 11.27
N ILE A 192 -20.89 -10.60 10.92
CA ILE A 192 -21.43 -11.96 11.08
C ILE A 192 -21.74 -12.25 12.55
N ARG A 193 -20.82 -11.89 13.45
CA ARG A 193 -20.95 -12.13 14.90
C ARG A 193 -22.10 -11.34 15.51
N LEU A 194 -22.19 -10.05 15.22
CA LEU A 194 -23.24 -9.18 15.77
C LEU A 194 -24.61 -9.49 15.16
N THR A 195 -24.67 -9.93 13.90
CA THR A 195 -25.92 -10.45 13.33
C THR A 195 -26.38 -11.73 14.03
N ASN A 196 -25.46 -12.69 14.24
CA ASN A 196 -25.74 -13.91 14.98
C ASN A 196 -26.22 -13.61 16.41
N LEU A 197 -25.49 -12.74 17.12
CA LEU A 197 -25.81 -12.32 18.48
C LEU A 197 -27.19 -11.64 18.55
N GLY A 198 -27.44 -10.68 17.65
CA GLY A 198 -28.68 -9.91 17.64
C GLY A 198 -29.91 -10.79 17.50
N ILE A 199 -29.88 -11.78 16.59
CA ILE A 199 -31.00 -12.69 16.36
C ILE A 199 -31.23 -13.62 17.55
N ARG A 200 -30.15 -14.12 18.18
CA ARG A 200 -30.23 -15.00 19.35
C ARG A 200 -30.66 -14.30 20.63
N GLN A 201 -30.44 -12.98 20.73
CA GLN A 201 -30.80 -12.17 21.90
C GLN A 201 -32.24 -11.61 21.84
N VAL A 202 -32.99 -11.88 20.76
CA VAL A 202 -34.40 -11.51 20.69
C VAL A 202 -35.17 -12.17 21.83
N SER A 203 -36.03 -11.40 22.50
CA SER A 203 -36.84 -11.86 23.64
C SER A 203 -37.58 -13.16 23.29
N PRO A 204 -37.43 -14.22 24.12
CA PRO A 204 -38.16 -15.47 23.94
C PRO A 204 -39.67 -15.26 23.93
N GLU A 205 -40.18 -14.33 24.73
CA GLU A 205 -41.62 -14.03 24.83
C GLU A 205 -42.20 -13.52 23.50
N ALA A 206 -41.44 -12.68 22.77
CA ALA A 206 -41.85 -12.20 21.46
C ALA A 206 -41.90 -13.35 20.43
N VAL A 207 -40.98 -14.31 20.54
CA VAL A 207 -40.92 -15.51 19.68
C VAL A 207 -42.07 -16.47 20.00
N GLU A 208 -42.31 -16.76 21.28
CA GLU A 208 -43.40 -17.61 21.75
C GLU A 208 -44.77 -17.04 21.38
N ALA A 209 -44.95 -15.72 21.51
CA ALA A 209 -46.16 -15.04 21.06
C ALA A 209 -46.40 -15.25 19.55
N ALA A 210 -45.39 -15.02 18.72
CA ALA A 210 -45.50 -15.20 17.27
C ALA A 210 -45.85 -16.66 16.89
N LEU A 211 -45.23 -17.64 17.55
CA LEU A 211 -45.56 -19.06 17.37
C LEU A 211 -46.99 -19.38 17.78
N ALA A 212 -47.49 -18.80 18.89
CA ALA A 212 -48.86 -18.98 19.35
C ALA A 212 -49.91 -18.43 18.37
N PHE A 213 -49.55 -17.39 17.60
CA PHE A 213 -50.39 -16.85 16.50
C PHE A 213 -50.26 -17.62 15.18
N GLY A 214 -49.53 -18.75 15.15
CA GLY A 214 -49.42 -19.64 14.01
C GLY A 214 -48.33 -19.27 13.00
N SER A 215 -47.40 -18.37 13.35
CA SER A 215 -46.27 -18.04 12.48
C SER A 215 -45.32 -19.22 12.30
N THR A 216 -44.96 -19.51 11.06
CA THR A 216 -43.92 -20.50 10.74
C THR A 216 -42.53 -20.02 11.19
N PRO A 217 -41.54 -20.91 11.37
CA PRO A 217 -40.18 -20.51 11.77
C PRO A 217 -39.54 -19.47 10.85
N GLN A 218 -39.83 -19.52 9.54
CA GLN A 218 -39.36 -18.51 8.59
C GLN A 218 -40.04 -17.16 8.80
N GLN A 219 -41.35 -17.15 9.08
CA GLN A 219 -42.07 -15.91 9.42
C GLN A 219 -41.59 -15.33 10.74
N VAL A 220 -41.36 -16.16 11.76
CA VAL A 220 -40.76 -15.71 13.03
C VAL A 220 -39.40 -15.07 12.79
N LEU A 221 -38.54 -15.68 11.97
CA LEU A 221 -37.23 -15.14 11.65
C LEU A 221 -37.34 -13.79 10.91
N LEU A 222 -38.11 -13.74 9.82
CA LEU A 222 -38.18 -12.57 8.92
C LEU A 222 -39.00 -11.41 9.50
N GLU A 223 -40.08 -11.70 10.23
CA GLU A 223 -41.04 -10.68 10.67
C GLU A 223 -40.87 -10.30 12.15
N VAL A 224 -40.19 -11.12 12.96
CA VAL A 224 -39.98 -10.85 14.40
C VAL A 224 -38.51 -10.71 14.73
N GLN A 225 -37.70 -11.75 14.48
CA GLN A 225 -36.32 -11.76 14.96
C GLN A 225 -35.43 -10.75 14.22
N ILE A 226 -35.44 -10.74 12.88
CA ILE A 226 -34.61 -9.81 12.09
C ILE A 226 -34.97 -8.34 12.39
N PRO A 227 -36.25 -7.93 12.41
CA PRO A 227 -36.61 -6.56 12.75
C PRO A 227 -36.16 -6.15 14.16
N LEU A 228 -36.31 -7.03 15.16
CA LEU A 228 -35.87 -6.76 16.54
C LEU A 228 -34.34 -6.79 16.69
N ALA A 229 -33.64 -7.57 15.87
CA ALA A 229 -32.18 -7.66 15.84
C ALA A 229 -31.51 -6.54 15.01
N LEU A 230 -32.27 -5.79 14.22
CA LEU A 230 -31.76 -4.78 13.29
C LEU A 230 -30.79 -3.77 13.95
N PRO A 231 -31.03 -3.24 15.16
CA PRO A 231 -30.08 -2.34 15.82
C PRO A 231 -28.69 -2.97 16.00
N THR A 232 -28.65 -4.25 16.38
CA THR A 232 -27.41 -5.01 16.57
C THR A 232 -26.75 -5.36 15.22
N ILE A 233 -27.53 -5.69 14.20
CA ILE A 233 -27.02 -5.89 12.83
C ILE A 233 -26.36 -4.61 12.31
N LEU A 234 -27.03 -3.46 12.49
CA LEU A 234 -26.50 -2.15 12.10
C LEU A 234 -25.28 -1.73 12.91
N ALA A 235 -25.19 -2.12 14.19
CA ALA A 235 -23.96 -1.99 14.96
C ALA A 235 -22.83 -2.84 14.36
N GLY A 236 -23.14 -4.05 13.88
CA GLY A 236 -22.22 -4.88 13.09
C GLY A 236 -21.73 -4.20 11.83
N THR A 237 -22.63 -3.58 11.08
CA THR A 237 -22.27 -2.81 9.88
C THR A 237 -21.37 -1.62 10.23
N ASN A 238 -21.65 -0.92 11.34
CA ASN A 238 -20.80 0.16 11.82
C ASN A 238 -19.38 -0.32 12.12
N GLN A 239 -19.23 -1.47 12.78
CA GLN A 239 -17.91 -2.06 13.02
C GLN A 239 -17.20 -2.43 11.72
N ALA A 240 -17.91 -3.00 10.74
CA ALA A 240 -17.35 -3.30 9.44
C ALA A 240 -16.86 -2.04 8.70
N ILE A 241 -17.58 -0.92 8.81
CA ILE A 241 -17.16 0.38 8.25
C ILE A 241 -15.88 0.87 8.93
N LEU A 242 -15.84 0.87 10.26
CA LEU A 242 -14.68 1.35 11.02
C LEU A 242 -13.41 0.54 10.75
N LEU A 243 -13.54 -0.79 10.69
CA LEU A 243 -12.42 -1.65 10.31
C LEU A 243 -12.01 -1.46 8.85
N ALA A 244 -12.97 -1.21 7.95
CA ALA A 244 -12.66 -0.93 6.55
C ALA A 244 -11.86 0.37 6.37
N LEU A 245 -12.17 1.40 7.16
CA LEU A 245 -11.39 2.63 7.22
C LEU A 245 -9.97 2.37 7.74
N SER A 246 -9.82 1.60 8.81
CA SER A 246 -8.51 1.23 9.35
C SER A 246 -7.66 0.48 8.32
N MET A 247 -8.29 -0.40 7.54
CA MET A 247 -7.62 -1.18 6.49
C MET A 247 -7.20 -0.33 5.28
N SER A 248 -7.74 0.87 5.09
CA SER A 248 -7.39 1.71 3.93
C SER A 248 -5.90 2.08 3.89
N VAL A 249 -5.24 2.27 5.04
CA VAL A 249 -3.80 2.52 5.11
C VAL A 249 -3.02 1.26 4.76
N VAL A 250 -3.43 0.11 5.28
CA VAL A 250 -2.76 -1.18 5.03
C VAL A 250 -2.88 -1.59 3.56
N THR A 251 -4.05 -1.42 2.96
CA THR A 251 -4.27 -1.73 1.54
C THR A 251 -3.54 -0.76 0.63
N SER A 252 -3.23 0.46 1.08
CA SER A 252 -2.40 1.38 0.30
C SER A 252 -0.97 0.87 0.10
N MET A 253 -0.49 -0.06 0.94
CA MET A 253 0.82 -0.69 0.78
C MET A 253 0.90 -1.62 -0.45
N ILE A 254 -0.24 -2.03 -1.00
CA ILE A 254 -0.34 -2.78 -2.27
C ILE A 254 -0.83 -1.91 -3.43
N GLY A 255 -0.61 -0.60 -3.34
CA GLY A 255 -0.91 0.33 -4.44
C GLY A 255 -2.40 0.59 -4.62
N VAL A 256 -3.16 0.51 -3.53
CA VAL A 256 -4.52 1.06 -3.48
C VAL A 256 -4.42 2.56 -3.25
N GLU A 257 -5.08 3.33 -4.12
CA GLU A 257 -5.09 4.78 -4.06
C GLU A 257 -5.94 5.32 -2.91
N GLY A 258 -5.74 6.58 -2.54
CA GLY A 258 -6.58 7.31 -1.61
C GLY A 258 -5.82 7.93 -0.46
N LEU A 259 -6.52 8.14 0.65
CA LEU A 259 -5.97 8.82 1.83
C LEU A 259 -4.88 7.99 2.51
N GLY A 260 -5.01 6.66 2.52
CA GLY A 260 -3.99 5.77 3.08
C GLY A 260 -2.65 5.92 2.37
N GLN A 261 -2.66 6.10 1.05
CA GLN A 261 -1.47 6.34 0.25
C GLN A 261 -0.81 7.69 0.63
N MET A 262 -1.60 8.73 0.86
CA MET A 262 -1.08 10.02 1.34
C MET A 262 -0.38 9.89 2.71
N VAL A 263 -0.93 9.07 3.61
CA VAL A 263 -0.30 8.79 4.91
C VAL A 263 1.04 8.07 4.71
N LEU A 264 1.07 7.00 3.91
CA LEU A 264 2.30 6.24 3.65
C LEU A 264 3.38 7.08 2.98
N GLN A 265 3.02 7.90 1.99
CA GLN A 265 3.94 8.82 1.33
C GLN A 265 4.49 9.88 2.31
N GLY A 266 3.63 10.41 3.18
CA GLY A 266 4.05 11.36 4.20
C GLY A 266 5.03 10.76 5.20
N LEU A 267 4.80 9.50 5.62
CA LEU A 267 5.71 8.78 6.50
C LEU A 267 7.05 8.47 5.82
N GLY A 268 7.02 7.91 4.61
CA GLY A 268 8.23 7.53 3.87
C GLY A 268 9.16 8.70 3.61
N ARG A 269 8.59 9.89 3.36
CA ARG A 269 9.32 11.13 3.03
C ARG A 269 9.60 12.04 4.22
N LEU A 270 9.25 11.62 5.45
CA LEU A 270 9.24 12.46 6.64
C LEU A 270 8.45 13.77 6.51
N ASN A 271 7.48 13.79 5.61
CA ASN A 271 6.53 14.89 5.47
C ASN A 271 5.35 14.66 6.41
N VAL A 272 5.55 15.01 7.69
CA VAL A 272 4.53 14.93 8.74
C VAL A 272 3.26 15.71 8.36
N GLY A 273 3.40 16.81 7.59
CA GLY A 273 2.27 17.60 7.10
C GLY A 273 1.37 16.80 6.15
N LEU A 274 1.96 16.13 5.14
CA LEU A 274 1.22 15.29 4.21
C LEU A 274 0.55 14.10 4.93
N ALA A 275 1.28 13.45 5.83
CA ALA A 275 0.73 12.37 6.64
C ALA A 275 -0.44 12.85 7.52
N ALA A 276 -0.33 14.03 8.13
CA ALA A 276 -1.39 14.64 8.93
C ALA A 276 -2.63 15.00 8.09
N VAL A 277 -2.45 15.50 6.86
CA VAL A 277 -3.57 15.77 5.94
C VAL A 277 -4.31 14.48 5.58
N GLY A 278 -3.59 13.42 5.19
CA GLY A 278 -4.19 12.12 4.91
C GLY A 278 -4.91 11.53 6.12
N GLY A 279 -4.24 11.53 7.28
CA GLY A 279 -4.79 11.01 8.54
C GLY A 279 -6.02 11.80 9.02
N LEU A 280 -5.99 13.13 8.94
CA LEU A 280 -7.14 13.98 9.25
C LEU A 280 -8.33 13.65 8.33
N GLY A 281 -8.07 13.46 7.02
CA GLY A 281 -9.10 13.03 6.08
C GLY A 281 -9.75 11.70 6.49
N ILE A 282 -8.94 10.70 6.86
CA ILE A 282 -9.44 9.39 7.31
C ILE A 282 -10.31 9.54 8.55
N VAL A 283 -9.84 10.29 9.56
CA VAL A 283 -10.57 10.50 10.81
C VAL A 283 -11.89 11.23 10.58
N LEU A 284 -11.89 12.28 9.75
CA LEU A 284 -13.10 13.05 9.45
C LEU A 284 -14.15 12.21 8.72
N ILE A 285 -13.75 11.40 7.73
CA ILE A 285 -14.65 10.45 7.06
C ILE A 285 -15.12 9.37 8.04
N ALA A 286 -14.23 8.84 8.88
CA ALA A 286 -14.57 7.81 9.85
C ALA A 286 -15.64 8.28 10.83
N VAL A 287 -15.44 9.45 11.43
CA VAL A 287 -16.42 10.03 12.35
C VAL A 287 -17.71 10.39 11.62
N MET A 288 -17.65 10.88 10.37
CA MET A 288 -18.84 11.14 9.57
C MET A 288 -19.67 9.86 9.39
N LEU A 289 -19.06 8.77 8.93
CA LEU A 289 -19.73 7.49 8.68
C LEU A 289 -20.24 6.84 9.97
N ASP A 290 -19.46 6.90 11.04
CA ASP A 290 -19.84 6.40 12.36
C ASP A 290 -21.10 7.11 12.88
N ARG A 291 -21.13 8.44 12.82
CA ARG A 291 -22.27 9.24 13.28
C ARG A 291 -23.52 8.97 12.45
N ILE A 292 -23.38 8.87 11.12
CA ILE A 292 -24.49 8.53 10.23
C ILE A 292 -25.06 7.15 10.61
N THR A 293 -24.19 6.14 10.74
CA THR A 293 -24.62 4.76 11.00
C THR A 293 -25.24 4.59 12.38
N GLN A 294 -24.65 5.20 13.43
CA GLN A 294 -25.22 5.20 14.78
C GLN A 294 -26.58 5.88 14.83
N SER A 295 -26.76 7.00 14.12
CA SER A 295 -28.07 7.69 14.08
C SER A 295 -29.15 6.84 13.41
N VAL A 296 -28.79 6.01 12.44
CA VAL A 296 -29.71 5.07 11.79
C VAL A 296 -30.01 3.88 12.70
N SER A 297 -29.00 3.34 13.40
CA SER A 297 -29.12 2.21 14.32
C SER A 297 -29.96 2.51 15.57
N GLN A 298 -29.78 3.69 16.18
CA GLN A 298 -30.45 4.04 17.44
C GLN A 298 -31.93 4.41 17.28
N GLY A 299 -32.50 4.31 16.07
CA GLY A 299 -33.95 4.35 15.85
C GLY A 299 -34.62 5.54 16.53
N SER A 300 -34.42 6.74 16.01
CA SER A 300 -35.05 7.91 16.61
C SER A 300 -36.58 7.79 16.62
N ILE A 301 -37.22 8.21 17.71
CA ILE A 301 -38.69 8.17 17.93
C ILE A 301 -39.53 8.83 16.82
N GLN A 302 -38.91 9.65 15.95
CA GLN A 302 -39.56 10.29 14.81
C GLN A 302 -39.34 9.51 13.52
N SER A 303 -40.41 9.34 12.74
CA SER A 303 -40.34 8.68 11.43
C SER A 303 -39.36 9.41 10.49
N TRP A 304 -38.58 8.67 9.70
CA TRP A 304 -37.64 9.25 8.72
C TRP A 304 -38.32 10.28 7.79
N GLN A 305 -39.61 10.08 7.51
CA GLN A 305 -40.42 10.97 6.66
C GLN A 305 -40.75 12.32 7.29
N GLU A 306 -40.65 12.44 8.62
CA GLU A 306 -40.88 13.69 9.37
C GLU A 306 -39.59 14.50 9.59
N ARG A 307 -38.45 14.01 9.10
CA ARG A 307 -37.13 14.61 9.29
C ARG A 307 -36.54 15.15 7.99
N GLY A 308 -35.51 15.97 8.14
CA GLY A 308 -34.70 16.46 7.04
C GLY A 308 -35.44 17.42 6.10
N PRO A 309 -34.92 17.62 4.89
CA PRO A 309 -35.59 18.42 3.87
C PRO A 309 -36.99 17.91 3.53
N ILE A 310 -37.23 16.59 3.55
CA ILE A 310 -38.55 16.00 3.24
C ILE A 310 -39.58 16.34 4.34
N GLY A 311 -39.21 16.18 5.61
CA GLY A 311 -40.06 16.52 6.75
C GLY A 311 -40.32 18.03 6.85
N TRP A 312 -39.28 18.84 6.63
CA TRP A 312 -39.41 20.30 6.54
C TRP A 312 -40.40 20.71 5.45
N TRP A 313 -40.37 20.03 4.30
CA TRP A 313 -41.25 20.31 3.18
C TRP A 313 -42.69 19.80 3.38
N ARG A 314 -42.88 18.68 4.09
CA ARG A 314 -44.20 18.21 4.50
C ARG A 314 -44.85 19.14 5.52
N SER A 315 -44.07 19.78 6.38
CA SER A 315 -44.58 20.74 7.37
C SER A 315 -45.02 22.08 6.77
N ARG A 316 -44.58 22.41 5.54
CA ARG A 316 -45.08 23.55 4.77
C ARG A 316 -46.28 23.10 3.92
N GLY A 317 -47.41 23.78 4.05
CA GLY A 317 -48.68 23.50 3.37
C GLY A 317 -48.68 23.76 1.85
N LEU A 318 -47.67 23.24 1.13
CA LEU A 318 -47.56 23.30 -0.33
C LEU A 318 -48.55 22.34 -1.01
N SER A 319 -49.11 22.76 -2.15
CA SER A 319 -50.13 22.02 -2.89
C SER A 319 -49.54 20.76 -3.59
N LYS A 320 -50.38 19.76 -3.88
CA LYS A 320 -49.97 18.49 -4.53
C LYS A 320 -49.23 18.70 -5.87
N ARG A 321 -49.55 19.77 -6.60
CA ARG A 321 -48.92 20.10 -7.89
C ARG A 321 -47.53 20.70 -7.73
N GLU A 322 -47.34 21.63 -6.80
CA GLU A 322 -46.03 22.19 -6.46
C GLU A 322 -45.09 21.11 -5.91
N LYS A 323 -45.68 20.11 -5.22
CA LYS A 323 -44.93 18.96 -4.71
C LYS A 323 -44.42 18.02 -5.81
N ALA A 324 -45.20 17.85 -6.87
CA ALA A 324 -44.83 17.01 -8.01
C ALA A 324 -43.86 17.72 -8.96
N THR A 325 -44.07 19.00 -9.26
CA THR A 325 -43.21 19.75 -10.18
C THR A 325 -41.78 19.90 -9.66
N LEU A 326 -41.59 20.19 -8.37
CA LEU A 326 -40.26 20.28 -7.77
C LEU A 326 -39.55 18.93 -7.59
N GLY A 327 -40.28 17.86 -7.26
CA GLY A 327 -39.72 16.51 -7.19
C GLY A 327 -39.18 16.05 -8.54
N ILE A 328 -39.92 16.37 -9.61
CA ILE A 328 -39.48 16.15 -10.99
C ILE A 328 -38.25 17.02 -11.32
N SER A 329 -38.21 18.29 -10.91
CA SER A 329 -37.04 19.16 -11.13
C SER A 329 -35.75 18.65 -10.48
N ILE A 330 -35.82 18.06 -9.29
CA ILE A 330 -34.65 17.49 -8.59
C ILE A 330 -34.20 16.20 -9.26
N VAL A 331 -35.13 15.33 -9.64
CA VAL A 331 -34.83 14.10 -10.38
C VAL A 331 -34.25 14.42 -11.76
N VAL A 332 -34.79 15.43 -12.45
CA VAL A 332 -34.26 15.94 -13.71
C VAL A 332 -32.89 16.60 -13.53
N ALA A 333 -32.64 17.36 -12.45
CA ALA A 333 -31.32 17.93 -12.19
C ALA A 333 -30.27 16.84 -11.87
N LEU A 334 -30.64 15.79 -11.16
CA LEU A 334 -29.78 14.63 -10.90
C LEU A 334 -29.53 13.80 -12.17
N LEU A 335 -30.54 13.62 -13.01
CA LEU A 335 -30.42 12.92 -14.30
C LEU A 335 -29.62 13.73 -15.33
N VAL A 336 -29.85 15.05 -15.42
CA VAL A 336 -29.11 15.95 -16.34
C VAL A 336 -27.67 16.16 -15.88
N GLY A 337 -27.39 16.16 -14.58
CA GLY A 337 -26.03 16.13 -14.04
C GLY A 337 -25.29 14.84 -14.36
N ALA A 338 -25.98 13.69 -14.36
CA ALA A 338 -25.41 12.40 -14.72
C ALA A 338 -25.18 12.24 -16.24
N THR A 339 -26.06 12.78 -17.09
CA THR A 339 -25.93 12.65 -18.55
C THR A 339 -25.13 13.78 -19.20
N GLY A 340 -25.09 14.98 -18.60
CA GLY A 340 -24.52 16.18 -19.21
C GLY A 340 -23.00 16.26 -19.18
N TRP A 341 -22.33 15.61 -18.22
CA TRP A 341 -20.87 15.67 -18.10
C TRP A 341 -20.15 14.68 -19.02
N GLN A 342 -20.74 13.51 -19.31
CA GLN A 342 -20.14 12.52 -20.22
C GLN A 342 -20.15 12.95 -21.70
N LEU A 343 -20.92 13.98 -22.07
CA LEU A 343 -21.07 14.42 -23.46
C LEU A 343 -20.08 15.51 -23.90
N ILE A 344 -19.20 16.01 -23.02
CA ILE A 344 -18.31 17.15 -23.34
C ILE A 344 -16.83 16.76 -23.45
N SER A 345 -16.42 15.53 -23.10
CA SER A 345 -14.99 15.15 -23.06
C SER A 345 -14.56 14.06 -24.04
N GLN A 346 -15.13 14.02 -25.25
CA GLN A 346 -14.55 13.27 -26.37
C GLN A 346 -14.64 14.05 -27.68
N THR A 347 -13.79 15.06 -27.83
CA THR A 347 -13.29 15.45 -29.15
C THR A 347 -11.89 14.85 -29.30
N ASP A 348 -11.83 13.59 -29.72
CA ASP A 348 -10.60 13.04 -30.28
C ASP A 348 -10.30 13.78 -31.58
N ILE A 349 -9.32 14.68 -31.51
CA ILE A 349 -8.66 15.21 -32.70
C ILE A 349 -7.85 14.04 -33.25
N LYS A 350 -8.39 13.35 -34.27
CA LYS A 350 -7.60 12.42 -35.09
C LYS A 350 -6.55 13.23 -35.83
N SER A 351 -5.33 13.28 -35.28
CA SER A 351 -4.15 13.62 -36.07
C SER A 351 -3.82 12.43 -36.99
N THR A 352 -3.74 12.72 -38.28
CA THR A 352 -3.13 11.86 -39.29
C THR A 352 -1.62 11.98 -39.17
N GLU A 353 -1.04 11.29 -38.19
CA GLU A 353 0.38 10.95 -38.16
C GLU A 353 0.53 9.44 -38.34
N ASP A 354 1.64 9.04 -38.96
CA ASP A 354 2.05 7.65 -39.12
C ASP A 354 1.87 6.89 -37.79
N PRO A 355 1.44 5.62 -37.80
CA PRO A 355 1.18 4.90 -36.57
C PRO A 355 2.49 4.75 -35.80
N LEU A 356 2.68 5.60 -34.78
CA LEU A 356 3.73 5.44 -33.78
C LEU A 356 3.70 4.00 -33.25
N PRO A 357 4.88 3.39 -32.99
CA PRO A 357 4.99 1.96 -32.71
C PRO A 357 4.18 1.48 -31.50
N GLY A 358 3.93 2.33 -30.51
CA GLY A 358 3.14 2.01 -29.32
C GLY A 358 1.63 2.24 -29.44
N LYS A 359 1.13 2.69 -30.60
CA LYS A 359 -0.26 3.14 -30.73
C LYS A 359 -1.26 2.03 -30.39
N GLY A 360 -2.14 2.32 -29.44
CA GLY A 360 -3.20 1.41 -28.97
C GLY A 360 -2.75 0.42 -27.88
N ILE A 361 -1.51 0.51 -27.43
CA ILE A 361 -0.96 -0.32 -26.36
C ILE A 361 -0.99 0.47 -25.05
N VAL A 362 -1.61 -0.09 -24.02
CA VAL A 362 -1.67 0.50 -22.68
C VAL A 362 -0.52 -0.03 -21.85
N VAL A 363 0.23 0.86 -21.21
CA VAL A 363 1.34 0.50 -20.32
C VAL A 363 1.00 0.91 -18.89
N ARG A 364 1.28 0.03 -17.93
CA ARG A 364 0.96 0.14 -16.50
C ARG A 364 2.27 0.11 -15.70
N PRO A 365 2.90 1.28 -15.48
CA PRO A 365 4.16 1.37 -14.75
C PRO A 365 3.96 1.24 -13.24
N THR A 366 5.06 0.91 -12.53
CA THR A 366 5.15 0.99 -11.07
C THR A 366 6.49 1.50 -10.62
N SER A 367 6.50 2.20 -9.49
CA SER A 367 7.71 2.63 -8.79
C SER A 367 7.70 2.04 -7.38
N ASP A 368 8.84 2.10 -6.69
CA ASP A 368 8.82 1.94 -5.24
C ASP A 368 8.18 3.19 -4.57
N VAL A 369 8.16 3.22 -3.24
CA VAL A 369 7.63 4.35 -2.46
C VAL A 369 8.60 5.54 -2.36
N GLU A 370 9.84 5.36 -2.81
CA GLU A 370 10.87 6.39 -2.78
C GLU A 370 10.69 7.36 -3.93
N THR A 371 10.91 8.65 -3.66
CA THR A 371 10.59 9.69 -4.65
C THR A 371 11.49 9.60 -5.88
N TYR A 372 12.77 9.22 -5.71
CA TYR A 372 13.70 9.10 -6.82
C TYR A 372 13.19 8.11 -7.88
N SER A 373 12.56 7.02 -7.42
CA SER A 373 12.00 6.00 -8.30
C SER A 373 10.81 6.53 -9.09
N VAL A 374 9.98 7.38 -8.48
CA VAL A 374 8.85 8.03 -9.16
C VAL A 374 9.37 8.94 -10.28
N PHE A 375 10.37 9.77 -10.00
CA PHE A 375 10.98 10.64 -11.01
C PHE A 375 11.57 9.85 -12.18
N ILE A 376 12.41 8.86 -11.89
CA ILE A 376 13.00 7.99 -12.92
C ILE A 376 11.89 7.33 -13.75
N THR A 377 10.85 6.81 -13.11
CA THR A 377 9.73 6.17 -13.79
C THR A 377 8.98 7.16 -14.68
N GLU A 378 8.78 8.42 -14.26
CA GLU A 378 8.15 9.44 -15.09
C GLU A 378 8.96 9.81 -16.33
N VAL A 379 10.31 9.85 -16.23
CA VAL A 379 11.17 10.05 -17.42
C VAL A 379 10.95 8.91 -18.43
N VAL A 380 10.89 7.66 -17.96
CA VAL A 380 10.58 6.51 -18.83
C VAL A 380 9.16 6.62 -19.41
N ASN A 381 8.17 7.01 -18.61
CA ASN A 381 6.79 7.16 -19.04
C ASN A 381 6.65 8.19 -20.18
N ILE A 382 7.31 9.35 -20.06
CA ILE A 382 7.30 10.38 -21.10
C ILE A 382 7.86 9.82 -22.41
N GLY A 383 8.94 9.05 -22.35
CA GLY A 383 9.51 8.40 -23.54
C GLY A 383 8.56 7.40 -24.20
N LEU A 384 7.90 6.56 -23.42
CA LEU A 384 6.87 5.66 -23.92
C LEU A 384 5.69 6.42 -24.55
N GLU A 385 5.23 7.51 -23.95
CA GLU A 385 4.19 8.35 -24.54
C GLU A 385 4.63 8.96 -25.89
N LYS A 386 5.89 9.38 -26.02
CA LYS A 386 6.47 9.85 -27.29
C LYS A 386 6.56 8.75 -28.35
N LEU A 387 6.73 7.50 -27.92
CA LEU A 387 6.67 6.31 -28.79
C LEU A 387 5.22 5.87 -29.12
N GLY A 388 4.21 6.59 -28.61
CA GLY A 388 2.79 6.39 -28.92
C GLY A 388 2.03 5.47 -27.97
N TYR A 389 2.66 5.02 -26.88
CA TYR A 389 2.01 4.20 -25.86
C TYR A 389 1.02 5.01 -25.01
N GLN A 390 -0.08 4.39 -24.58
CA GLN A 390 -0.99 4.96 -23.59
C GLN A 390 -0.54 4.57 -22.18
N VAL A 391 0.27 5.42 -21.55
CA VAL A 391 0.83 5.15 -20.22
C VAL A 391 -0.16 5.55 -19.11
N LYS A 392 -0.40 4.65 -18.16
CA LYS A 392 -1.19 4.92 -16.95
C LYS A 392 -0.29 5.54 -15.87
N SER A 393 -0.89 6.28 -14.92
CA SER A 393 -0.16 6.79 -13.78
C SER A 393 0.54 5.66 -13.01
N PRO A 394 1.81 5.84 -12.59
CA PRO A 394 2.57 4.79 -11.92
C PRO A 394 1.97 4.46 -10.55
N LYS A 395 1.83 3.17 -10.26
CA LYS A 395 1.48 2.70 -8.93
C LYS A 395 2.72 2.65 -8.04
N GLN A 396 2.66 3.27 -6.88
CA GLN A 396 3.71 3.16 -5.87
C GLN A 396 3.47 1.91 -5.01
N LEU A 397 4.46 1.03 -4.95
CA LEU A 397 4.39 -0.25 -4.24
C LEU A 397 5.59 -0.41 -3.32
N ASN A 398 5.46 -1.20 -2.26
CA ASN A 398 6.65 -1.68 -1.57
C ASN A 398 7.42 -2.69 -2.46
N ILE A 399 8.72 -2.87 -2.19
CA ILE A 399 9.61 -3.70 -3.01
C ILE A 399 9.04 -5.12 -3.27
N PRO A 400 8.51 -5.85 -2.27
CA PRO A 400 7.94 -7.18 -2.51
C PRO A 400 6.72 -7.16 -3.44
N ALA A 401 5.74 -6.28 -3.21
CA ALA A 401 4.54 -6.20 -4.04
C ALA A 401 4.88 -5.76 -5.46
N MET A 402 5.87 -4.87 -5.64
CA MET A 402 6.36 -4.43 -6.94
C MET A 402 6.86 -5.59 -7.80
N HIS A 403 7.72 -6.46 -7.25
CA HIS A 403 8.26 -7.61 -8.00
C HIS A 403 7.18 -8.63 -8.36
N ILE A 404 6.26 -8.90 -7.42
CA ILE A 404 5.10 -9.75 -7.67
C ILE A 404 4.23 -9.17 -8.80
N ALA A 405 3.99 -7.86 -8.80
CA ALA A 405 3.18 -7.17 -9.82
C ALA A 405 3.70 -7.38 -11.23
N VAL A 406 5.01 -7.10 -11.40
CA VAL A 406 5.67 -7.13 -12.70
C VAL A 406 5.82 -8.58 -13.16
N SER A 407 6.17 -9.50 -12.25
CA SER A 407 6.28 -10.92 -12.59
C SER A 407 4.95 -11.51 -13.06
N ASN A 408 3.86 -11.16 -12.38
CA ASN A 408 2.52 -11.64 -12.69
C ASN A 408 1.85 -10.93 -13.87
N GLY A 409 2.49 -9.90 -14.45
CA GLY A 409 1.94 -9.11 -15.55
C GLY A 409 0.76 -8.21 -15.18
N ASP A 410 0.57 -7.95 -13.88
CA ASP A 410 -0.42 -6.96 -13.40
C ASP A 410 0.04 -5.54 -13.72
N LEU A 411 1.36 -5.33 -13.69
CA LEU A 411 2.08 -4.12 -14.09
C LEU A 411 3.18 -4.52 -15.07
N ASP A 412 3.54 -3.61 -15.97
CA ASP A 412 4.34 -3.95 -17.16
C ASP A 412 5.84 -3.77 -16.92
N PHE A 413 6.23 -2.74 -16.15
CA PHE A 413 7.63 -2.52 -15.76
C PHE A 413 7.76 -1.65 -14.51
N THR A 414 8.97 -1.63 -13.94
CA THR A 414 9.42 -0.68 -12.93
C THR A 414 10.80 -0.11 -13.24
N GLY A 415 11.02 1.17 -12.91
CA GLY A 415 12.32 1.83 -12.95
C GLY A 415 13.09 1.80 -11.61
N ALA A 416 12.72 0.91 -10.69
CA ALA A 416 13.19 0.90 -9.30
C ALA A 416 14.05 -0.34 -8.93
N HIS A 417 14.44 -1.17 -9.91
CA HIS A 417 15.06 -2.45 -9.59
C HIS A 417 16.56 -2.30 -9.31
N TRP A 418 16.98 -2.57 -8.08
CA TRP A 418 18.40 -2.64 -7.70
C TRP A 418 18.97 -4.02 -8.03
N GLU A 419 19.93 -4.07 -8.95
CA GLU A 419 20.44 -5.31 -9.57
C GLU A 419 21.03 -6.30 -8.57
N VAL A 420 21.73 -5.80 -7.54
CA VAL A 420 22.36 -6.64 -6.51
C VAL A 420 21.42 -6.79 -5.32
N ASN A 421 20.93 -5.68 -4.76
CA ASN A 421 20.12 -5.68 -3.55
C ASN A 421 18.80 -6.44 -3.68
N GLN A 422 18.15 -6.38 -4.84
CA GLN A 422 16.81 -6.94 -5.03
C GLN A 422 16.83 -8.25 -5.82
N ARG A 423 18.00 -8.87 -5.98
CA ARG A 423 18.14 -10.12 -6.74
C ARG A 423 17.33 -11.29 -6.17
N GLU A 424 17.24 -11.44 -4.85
CA GLU A 424 16.37 -12.48 -4.26
C GLU A 424 14.89 -12.27 -4.62
N PHE A 425 14.42 -11.02 -4.66
CA PHE A 425 13.06 -10.73 -5.11
C PHE A 425 12.88 -11.06 -6.59
N PHE A 426 13.88 -10.82 -7.44
CA PHE A 426 13.87 -11.24 -8.84
C PHE A 426 13.78 -12.77 -8.96
N ASP A 427 14.67 -13.50 -8.29
CA ASP A 427 14.76 -14.96 -8.37
C ASP A 427 13.49 -15.64 -7.83
N ASN A 428 13.01 -15.21 -6.66
CA ASN A 428 11.80 -15.77 -6.02
C ASN A 428 10.51 -15.49 -6.79
N ASN A 429 10.51 -14.51 -7.69
CA ASN A 429 9.37 -14.16 -8.53
C ASN A 429 9.52 -14.68 -9.97
N GLY A 430 10.19 -15.83 -10.15
CA GLY A 430 10.31 -16.52 -11.44
C GLY A 430 11.49 -16.06 -12.30
N GLY A 431 12.34 -15.18 -11.78
CA GLY A 431 13.61 -14.77 -12.39
C GLY A 431 13.52 -14.54 -13.89
N GLY A 432 14.53 -15.01 -14.62
CA GLY A 432 14.61 -14.87 -16.08
C GLY A 432 13.52 -15.61 -16.87
N GLU A 433 12.67 -16.42 -16.24
CA GLU A 433 11.52 -17.06 -16.91
C GLU A 433 10.36 -16.08 -17.07
N LYS A 434 10.09 -15.24 -16.07
CA LYS A 434 8.96 -14.29 -16.06
C LYS A 434 9.36 -12.82 -16.20
N LEU A 435 10.61 -12.50 -15.89
CA LEU A 435 11.10 -11.13 -15.79
C LEU A 435 12.31 -10.89 -16.68
N GLU A 436 12.49 -9.64 -17.08
CA GLU A 436 13.64 -9.18 -17.84
C GLU A 436 14.24 -7.92 -17.19
N LYS A 437 15.56 -7.90 -17.01
CA LYS A 437 16.31 -6.76 -16.46
C LYS A 437 16.94 -6.01 -17.63
N LEU A 438 16.57 -4.75 -17.80
CA LEU A 438 16.88 -3.97 -18.99
C LEU A 438 17.55 -2.65 -18.62
N GLY A 439 18.53 -2.26 -19.44
CA GLY A 439 19.27 -1.01 -19.30
C GLY A 439 20.04 -0.88 -17.98
N THR A 440 20.57 0.33 -17.77
CA THR A 440 21.15 0.80 -16.51
C THR A 440 20.67 2.22 -16.30
N LEU A 441 19.54 2.36 -15.60
CA LEU A 441 18.88 3.65 -15.37
C LEU A 441 19.75 4.58 -14.53
N VAL A 442 20.37 4.06 -13.48
CA VAL A 442 21.28 4.83 -12.63
C VAL A 442 22.48 3.96 -12.31
N SER A 443 23.63 4.43 -12.73
CA SER A 443 24.92 3.78 -12.50
C SER A 443 25.54 4.23 -11.18
N ASN A 444 26.31 3.35 -10.55
CA ASN A 444 27.13 3.65 -9.37
C ASN A 444 26.33 4.06 -8.11
N SER A 445 25.19 3.42 -7.87
CA SER A 445 24.44 3.57 -6.62
C SER A 445 25.24 2.97 -5.47
N THR A 446 25.51 3.78 -4.45
CA THR A 446 26.37 3.39 -3.31
C THR A 446 25.56 3.25 -2.04
N GLN A 447 26.01 2.39 -1.13
CA GLN A 447 25.39 2.15 0.17
C GLN A 447 26.46 1.88 1.22
N GLY A 448 26.15 2.03 2.51
CA GLY A 448 27.13 1.83 3.58
C GLY A 448 26.87 2.70 4.81
N TYR A 449 27.89 2.80 5.66
CA TYR A 449 27.81 3.45 6.96
C TYR A 449 28.22 4.92 6.91
N LYS A 450 27.48 5.77 7.61
CA LYS A 450 27.73 7.20 7.71
C LYS A 450 27.71 7.66 9.16
N ILE A 451 28.53 8.67 9.45
CA ILE A 451 28.51 9.43 10.69
C ILE A 451 28.50 10.92 10.40
N ASP A 452 28.15 11.74 11.38
CA ASP A 452 28.29 13.19 11.24
C ASP A 452 29.77 13.60 11.11
N LYS A 453 30.01 14.55 10.21
CA LYS A 453 31.35 15.02 9.86
C LYS A 453 32.07 15.64 11.05
N LYS A 454 31.33 16.33 11.94
CA LYS A 454 31.88 16.95 13.14
C LYS A 454 32.52 15.88 14.04
N THR A 455 31.80 14.82 14.36
CA THR A 455 32.30 13.71 15.19
C THR A 455 33.41 12.95 14.47
N ALA A 456 33.27 12.71 13.15
CA ALA A 456 34.30 12.08 12.34
C ALA A 456 35.65 12.80 12.44
N GLN A 457 35.64 14.14 12.38
CA GLN A 457 36.85 14.97 12.45
C GLN A 457 37.38 15.10 13.88
N GLU A 458 36.51 15.26 14.87
CA GLU A 458 36.90 15.44 16.28
C GLU A 458 37.64 14.21 16.82
N TYR A 459 37.19 13.01 16.44
CA TYR A 459 37.73 11.74 16.91
C TYR A 459 38.53 10.97 15.85
N ASN A 460 38.74 11.57 14.68
CA ASN A 460 39.45 10.98 13.53
C ASN A 460 38.91 9.58 13.14
N ILE A 461 37.59 9.48 13.02
CA ILE A 461 36.86 8.24 12.68
C ILE A 461 36.70 8.16 11.15
N THR A 462 37.29 7.14 10.54
CA THR A 462 37.30 6.90 9.09
C THR A 462 36.96 5.46 8.69
N ASN A 463 37.00 4.53 9.65
CA ASN A 463 36.70 3.11 9.44
C ASN A 463 35.75 2.60 10.53
N LEU A 464 34.80 1.76 10.14
CA LEU A 464 33.82 1.14 11.03
C LEU A 464 34.49 0.30 12.13
N SER A 465 35.63 -0.32 11.87
CA SER A 465 36.36 -1.10 12.86
C SER A 465 36.84 -0.28 14.07
N GLN A 466 36.92 1.05 13.95
CA GLN A 466 37.26 1.91 15.10
C GLN A 466 36.20 1.87 16.20
N LEU A 467 34.96 1.47 15.88
CA LEU A 467 33.90 1.28 16.86
C LEU A 467 34.08 0.01 17.71
N GLN A 468 35.10 -0.82 17.44
CA GLN A 468 35.53 -1.88 18.36
C GLN A 468 36.04 -1.30 19.70
N ASP A 469 36.54 -0.04 19.71
CA ASP A 469 36.89 0.64 20.95
C ASP A 469 35.59 1.11 21.64
N PRO A 470 35.25 0.59 22.84
CA PRO A 470 34.04 1.00 23.55
C PRO A 470 33.97 2.50 23.80
N LYS A 471 35.11 3.20 23.91
CA LYS A 471 35.13 4.65 24.10
C LYS A 471 34.68 5.42 22.87
N ILE A 472 34.98 4.89 21.68
CA ILE A 472 34.54 5.47 20.41
C ILE A 472 33.07 5.11 20.16
N ALA A 473 32.69 3.86 20.41
CA ALA A 473 31.30 3.42 20.29
C ALA A 473 30.35 4.21 21.20
N GLN A 474 30.74 4.46 22.46
CA GLN A 474 29.96 5.20 23.45
C GLN A 474 29.63 6.65 23.02
N ILE A 475 30.34 7.21 22.03
CA ILE A 475 30.02 8.54 21.47
C ILE A 475 28.65 8.50 20.75
N PHE A 476 28.31 7.37 20.15
CA PHE A 476 27.07 7.16 19.40
C PHE A 476 25.98 6.49 20.25
N ASP A 477 26.24 6.25 21.53
CA ASP A 477 25.27 5.74 22.49
C ASP A 477 24.16 6.78 22.76
N SER A 478 22.91 6.35 22.60
CA SER A 478 21.71 7.16 22.64
C SER A 478 20.74 6.74 23.75
N ASP A 479 20.84 5.52 24.26
CA ASP A 479 19.96 4.92 25.26
C ASP A 479 20.67 4.56 26.58
N GLY A 480 22.00 4.68 26.61
CA GLY A 480 22.85 4.60 27.80
C GLY A 480 23.28 3.18 28.17
N ASP A 481 23.18 2.24 27.24
CA ASP A 481 23.56 0.83 27.46
C ASP A 481 25.08 0.57 27.25
N GLY A 482 25.81 1.57 26.75
CA GLY A 482 27.25 1.52 26.48
C GLY A 482 27.62 1.12 25.04
N LYS A 483 26.65 0.85 24.17
CA LYS A 483 26.85 0.52 22.75
C LYS A 483 26.52 1.69 21.84
N ALA A 484 27.15 1.73 20.67
CA ALA A 484 26.75 2.62 19.60
C ALA A 484 25.43 2.15 18.98
N ASN A 485 24.42 3.01 18.94
CA ASN A 485 23.17 2.68 18.26
C ASN A 485 23.31 3.03 16.76
N LEU A 486 23.55 2.01 15.95
CA LEU A 486 23.57 2.12 14.49
C LEU A 486 22.14 2.06 13.97
N ILE A 487 21.67 3.16 13.37
CA ILE A 487 20.38 3.17 12.69
C ILE A 487 20.48 2.33 11.41
N GLY A 488 19.91 1.13 11.44
CA GLY A 488 20.01 0.13 10.38
C GLY A 488 18.77 0.06 9.49
N CYS A 489 18.64 -1.03 8.74
CA CYS A 489 17.55 -1.21 7.78
C CYS A 489 16.28 -1.81 8.39
N THR A 490 15.17 -1.70 7.64
CA THR A 490 13.91 -2.37 7.95
C THR A 490 14.03 -3.88 7.85
N ALA A 491 13.38 -4.59 8.77
CA ALA A 491 13.41 -6.05 8.82
C ALA A 491 12.94 -6.69 7.49
N GLY A 492 13.68 -7.70 7.03
CA GLY A 492 13.50 -8.40 5.76
C GLY A 492 14.22 -7.76 4.58
N TRP A 493 14.86 -6.60 4.73
CA TRP A 493 15.70 -6.02 3.68
C TRP A 493 17.08 -6.66 3.68
N ILE A 494 17.72 -6.77 2.50
CA ILE A 494 19.05 -7.36 2.41
C ILE A 494 20.10 -6.61 3.24
N CYS A 495 19.99 -5.28 3.32
CA CYS A 495 20.91 -4.47 4.11
C CYS A 495 20.78 -4.72 5.62
N GLU A 496 19.64 -5.23 6.12
CA GLU A 496 19.54 -5.71 7.51
C GLU A 496 20.52 -6.86 7.73
N ARG A 497 20.39 -7.93 6.94
CA ARG A 497 21.25 -9.13 7.04
C ARG A 497 22.72 -8.83 6.80
N VAL A 498 23.03 -7.91 5.89
CA VAL A 498 24.40 -7.46 5.64
C VAL A 498 24.96 -6.69 6.83
N ILE A 499 24.17 -5.83 7.48
CA ILE A 499 24.62 -5.11 8.68
C ILE A 499 24.86 -6.10 9.83
N ASP A 500 23.92 -7.00 10.12
CA ASP A 500 24.07 -8.02 11.16
C ASP A 500 25.36 -8.85 10.93
N HIS A 501 25.58 -9.30 9.69
CA HIS A 501 26.79 -10.02 9.32
C HIS A 501 28.06 -9.18 9.48
N HIS A 502 28.03 -7.91 9.09
CA HIS A 502 29.17 -7.00 9.28
C HIS A 502 29.47 -6.77 10.76
N LEU A 503 28.46 -6.64 11.62
CA LEU A 503 28.67 -6.51 13.06
C LEU A 503 29.39 -7.72 13.64
N GLN A 504 29.02 -8.93 13.21
CA GLN A 504 29.70 -10.17 13.59
C GLN A 504 31.10 -10.27 12.99
N ALA A 505 31.22 -10.13 11.66
CA ALA A 505 32.47 -10.32 10.93
C ALA A 505 33.57 -9.32 11.34
N TYR A 506 33.17 -8.10 11.70
CA TYR A 506 34.08 -7.06 12.15
C TYR A 506 34.22 -7.00 13.68
N GLY A 507 33.65 -7.93 14.43
CA GLY A 507 33.80 -8.00 15.90
C GLY A 507 33.23 -6.78 16.63
N LEU A 508 32.07 -6.28 16.17
CA LEU A 508 31.40 -5.10 16.70
C LEU A 508 30.18 -5.43 17.57
N GLU A 509 29.76 -6.70 17.67
CA GLU A 509 28.53 -7.10 18.41
C GLU A 509 28.53 -6.67 19.89
N ASP A 510 29.71 -6.55 20.51
CA ASP A 510 29.87 -6.12 21.90
C ASP A 510 29.75 -4.60 22.08
N THR A 511 29.97 -3.81 21.02
CA THR A 511 30.08 -2.35 21.10
C THR A 511 29.11 -1.60 20.20
N VAL A 512 28.49 -2.24 19.24
CA VAL A 512 27.55 -1.64 18.30
C VAL A 512 26.31 -2.52 18.23
N GLU A 513 25.15 -1.88 18.28
CA GLU A 513 23.88 -2.54 18.04
C GLU A 513 23.14 -1.93 16.86
N GLN A 514 22.50 -2.77 16.06
CA GLN A 514 21.65 -2.32 14.98
C GLN A 514 20.25 -2.01 15.53
N ILE A 515 19.82 -0.76 15.40
CA ILE A 515 18.43 -0.37 15.62
C ILE A 515 17.63 -0.66 14.35
N GLN A 516 16.64 -1.54 14.49
CA GLN A 516 15.75 -1.97 13.41
C GLN A 516 14.33 -1.43 13.61
N GLY A 517 13.66 -1.12 12.51
CA GLY A 517 12.32 -0.56 12.53
C GLY A 517 11.89 -0.03 11.16
N ASP A 518 10.90 0.86 11.16
CA ASP A 518 10.60 1.64 9.96
C ASP A 518 11.75 2.62 9.70
N TYR A 519 12.49 2.42 8.60
CA TYR A 519 13.73 3.15 8.34
C TYR A 519 13.51 4.67 8.28
N SER A 520 12.43 5.11 7.64
CA SER A 520 12.08 6.52 7.57
C SER A 520 11.88 7.09 8.97
N ALA A 521 11.09 6.45 9.82
CA ALA A 521 10.90 6.89 11.21
C ALA A 521 12.22 6.99 11.99
N LEU A 522 13.13 6.02 11.83
CA LEU A 522 14.44 6.04 12.48
C LEU A 522 15.35 7.16 11.96
N LEU A 523 15.31 7.46 10.65
CA LEU A 523 16.02 8.61 10.09
C LEU A 523 15.48 9.95 10.59
N ALA A 524 14.18 10.04 10.90
CA ALA A 524 13.59 11.23 11.52
C ALA A 524 14.23 11.53 12.87
N ASP A 525 14.36 10.51 13.71
CA ASP A 525 14.99 10.63 15.02
C ASP A 525 16.48 10.97 14.87
N THR A 526 17.17 10.31 13.93
CA THR A 526 18.56 10.60 13.56
C THR A 526 18.76 12.08 13.22
N LEU A 527 17.87 12.65 12.40
CA LEU A 527 17.93 14.06 12.00
C LEU A 527 17.70 15.00 13.18
N VAL A 528 16.76 14.68 14.08
CA VAL A 528 16.52 15.46 15.30
C VAL A 528 17.76 15.43 16.19
N ARG A 529 18.40 14.27 16.36
CA ARG A 529 19.64 14.09 17.12
C ARG A 529 20.79 14.92 16.52
N TYR A 530 20.97 14.86 15.20
CA TYR A 530 21.96 15.69 14.51
C TYR A 530 21.74 17.19 14.73
N ARG A 531 20.50 17.66 14.62
CA ARG A 531 20.14 19.08 14.85
C ARG A 531 20.38 19.53 16.29
N GLN A 532 20.39 18.61 17.26
CA GLN A 532 20.79 18.88 18.64
C GLN A 532 22.32 18.94 18.82
N GLY A 533 23.10 18.76 17.74
CA GLY A 533 24.56 18.72 17.77
C GLY A 533 25.13 17.43 18.38
N LYS A 534 24.30 16.38 18.48
CA LYS A 534 24.70 15.08 19.03
C LYS A 534 25.24 14.17 17.90
N PRO A 535 26.16 13.25 18.22
CA PRO A 535 26.69 12.30 17.25
C PRO A 535 25.61 11.38 16.69
N ILE A 536 25.73 11.06 15.39
CA ILE A 536 24.83 10.13 14.70
C ILE A 536 25.62 9.06 13.94
N LEU A 537 25.08 7.83 13.92
CA LEU A 537 25.60 6.69 13.17
C LEU A 537 24.43 5.99 12.48
N PHE A 538 24.48 5.88 11.16
CA PHE A 538 23.40 5.28 10.39
C PHE A 538 23.91 4.61 9.13
N TYR A 539 23.15 3.63 8.63
CA TYR A 539 23.32 3.06 7.31
C TYR A 539 22.53 3.89 6.29
N GLY A 540 23.09 4.18 5.12
CA GLY A 540 22.41 4.95 4.08
C GLY A 540 22.89 4.63 2.68
N TRP A 541 22.18 5.15 1.67
CA TRP A 541 22.45 4.90 0.25
C TRP A 541 22.24 6.12 -0.64
N LYS A 542 22.65 5.98 -1.91
CA LYS A 542 22.40 6.91 -3.02
C LYS A 542 21.80 6.17 -4.22
N PRO A 543 20.79 6.75 -4.91
CA PRO A 543 20.08 8.00 -4.57
C PRO A 543 19.15 7.80 -3.37
N HIS A 544 19.04 8.81 -2.51
CA HIS A 544 18.09 8.83 -1.40
C HIS A 544 17.85 10.26 -0.90
N TRP A 545 16.62 10.57 -0.51
CA TRP A 545 16.23 11.93 -0.10
C TRP A 545 17.02 12.45 1.11
N PHE A 546 17.51 11.56 1.99
CA PHE A 546 18.28 11.98 3.16
C PHE A 546 19.59 12.70 2.79
N GLY A 547 20.15 12.41 1.61
CA GLY A 547 21.34 13.08 1.10
C GLY A 547 21.14 14.56 0.74
N SER A 548 19.90 14.99 0.46
CA SER A 548 19.59 16.42 0.26
C SER A 548 19.37 17.16 1.57
N VAL A 549 19.20 16.43 2.68
CA VAL A 549 19.03 17.00 4.02
C VAL A 549 20.36 17.03 4.79
N LEU A 550 21.13 15.95 4.73
CA LEU A 550 22.48 15.87 5.28
C LEU A 550 23.48 15.69 4.13
N LYS A 551 24.13 16.80 3.75
CA LYS A 551 25.02 16.85 2.60
C LYS A 551 26.34 16.14 2.91
N GLU A 552 26.76 15.29 1.99
CA GLU A 552 28.02 14.58 2.13
C GLU A 552 29.21 15.52 1.96
N GLY A 553 30.21 15.35 2.82
CA GLY A 553 31.35 16.26 2.86
C GLY A 553 31.03 17.63 3.47
N GLU A 554 29.80 17.87 3.91
CA GLU A 554 29.42 19.06 4.70
C GLU A 554 28.91 18.64 6.09
N ASP A 555 27.86 17.81 6.11
CA ASP A 555 27.19 17.34 7.33
C ASP A 555 27.63 15.94 7.75
N VAL A 556 27.84 15.03 6.79
CA VAL A 556 28.11 13.60 7.04
C VAL A 556 29.27 13.07 6.19
N GLU A 557 29.91 12.00 6.68
CA GLU A 557 31.02 11.30 6.03
C GLU A 557 30.76 9.79 5.99
N TRP A 558 31.16 9.15 4.89
CA TRP A 558 31.15 7.70 4.75
C TRP A 558 32.32 7.05 5.48
N LEU A 559 32.03 5.98 6.22
CA LEU A 559 33.03 5.11 6.83
C LEU A 559 33.47 4.01 5.85
N ASN A 560 34.76 3.70 5.87
CA ASN A 560 35.26 2.47 5.27
C ASN A 560 34.91 1.25 6.14
N VAL A 561 34.83 0.08 5.55
CA VAL A 561 34.90 -1.20 6.28
C VAL A 561 36.35 -1.72 6.32
N PRO A 562 36.71 -2.62 7.26
CA PRO A 562 38.08 -3.13 7.35
C PRO A 562 38.45 -4.11 6.23
N PHE A 563 37.47 -4.89 5.75
CA PHE A 563 37.59 -5.83 4.63
C PHE A 563 36.19 -6.16 4.11
N THR A 564 36.06 -6.71 2.91
CA THR A 564 34.77 -7.13 2.35
C THR A 564 34.33 -8.46 2.94
N SER A 565 33.12 -8.51 3.49
CA SER A 565 32.51 -9.73 4.05
C SER A 565 31.00 -9.70 3.82
N LEU A 566 30.48 -10.55 2.94
CA LEU A 566 29.09 -10.49 2.47
C LEU A 566 28.35 -11.82 2.68
N VAL A 567 27.02 -11.79 2.60
CA VAL A 567 26.14 -12.94 2.83
C VAL A 567 25.19 -13.21 1.67
N GLY A 568 24.71 -14.45 1.59
CA GLY A 568 23.66 -14.85 0.68
C GLY A 568 24.12 -14.76 -0.78
N ASN A 569 23.31 -14.12 -1.63
CA ASN A 569 23.62 -14.00 -3.04
C ASN A 569 24.80 -13.06 -3.38
N MET A 570 25.45 -12.47 -2.37
CA MET A 570 26.58 -11.54 -2.52
C MET A 570 27.94 -12.12 -2.10
N GLU A 571 28.01 -13.37 -1.62
CA GLU A 571 29.24 -13.98 -1.08
C GLU A 571 30.43 -14.00 -2.06
N ASN A 572 30.16 -13.99 -3.36
CA ASN A 572 31.19 -14.04 -4.40
C ASN A 572 31.80 -12.67 -4.76
N PHE A 573 31.27 -11.57 -4.23
CA PHE A 573 31.83 -10.24 -4.48
C PHE A 573 33.10 -10.00 -3.67
N THR A 574 34.05 -9.28 -4.26
CA THR A 574 35.33 -8.96 -3.63
C THR A 574 35.45 -7.47 -3.34
N GLU A 575 36.53 -7.07 -2.69
CA GLU A 575 36.85 -5.66 -2.41
C GLU A 575 36.87 -4.79 -3.68
N LYS A 576 37.17 -5.37 -4.84
CA LYS A 576 37.13 -4.64 -6.11
C LYS A 576 35.72 -4.14 -6.42
N GLU A 577 34.69 -4.93 -6.13
CA GLU A 577 33.30 -4.59 -6.42
C GLU A 577 32.64 -3.77 -5.30
N THR A 578 33.19 -3.81 -4.08
CA THR A 578 32.70 -3.00 -2.94
C THR A 578 33.46 -1.68 -2.74
N SER A 579 34.47 -1.42 -3.58
CA SER A 579 35.26 -0.20 -3.51
C SER A 579 34.89 0.80 -4.60
N PHE A 580 34.69 2.06 -4.20
CA PHE A 580 34.46 3.17 -5.12
C PHE A 580 35.14 4.43 -4.62
N ASN A 581 35.78 5.18 -5.52
CA ASN A 581 36.57 6.38 -5.20
C ASN A 581 37.59 6.18 -4.06
N GLY A 582 38.23 5.00 -4.02
CA GLY A 582 39.26 4.68 -3.03
C GLY A 582 38.74 4.38 -1.62
N LYS A 583 37.41 4.24 -1.45
CA LYS A 583 36.79 3.78 -0.20
C LYS A 583 36.15 2.40 -0.40
N ASN A 584 36.30 1.51 0.57
CA ASN A 584 35.62 0.22 0.61
C ASN A 584 34.35 0.36 1.47
N PHE A 585 33.19 0.22 0.85
CA PHE A 585 31.88 0.35 1.51
C PHE A 585 31.39 -0.94 2.14
N GLY A 586 32.07 -2.06 1.88
CA GLY A 586 31.70 -3.40 2.35
C GLY A 586 30.53 -4.05 1.61
N ILE A 587 29.78 -3.28 0.83
CA ILE A 587 28.70 -3.74 -0.03
C ILE A 587 28.99 -3.38 -1.50
N PRO A 588 28.59 -4.22 -2.48
CA PRO A 588 28.86 -3.94 -3.87
C PRO A 588 28.22 -2.64 -4.33
N ILE A 589 28.91 -1.93 -5.22
CA ILE A 589 28.32 -0.82 -5.94
C ILE A 589 27.21 -1.35 -6.83
N ASP A 590 26.01 -0.84 -6.65
CA ASP A 590 24.81 -1.35 -7.30
C ASP A 590 24.42 -0.44 -8.47
N ASN A 591 23.52 -0.95 -9.31
CA ASN A 591 22.93 -0.22 -10.40
C ASN A 591 21.41 -0.36 -10.34
N ILE A 592 20.72 0.73 -10.64
CA ILE A 592 19.26 0.71 -10.78
C ILE A 592 18.95 0.42 -12.24
N LYS A 593 18.07 -0.54 -12.49
CA LYS A 593 17.67 -1.00 -13.81
C LYS A 593 16.16 -0.97 -13.98
N ILE A 594 15.74 -1.06 -15.25
CA ILE A 594 14.35 -1.42 -15.55
C ILE A 594 14.18 -2.90 -15.28
N LEU A 595 13.14 -3.24 -14.53
CA LEU A 595 12.63 -4.61 -14.43
C LEU A 595 11.27 -4.65 -15.12
N ALA A 596 11.15 -5.48 -16.15
CA ALA A 596 9.95 -5.58 -16.96
C ALA A 596 9.39 -7.00 -16.97
N ASN A 597 8.08 -7.10 -17.19
CA ASN A 597 7.46 -8.38 -17.47
C ASN A 597 7.99 -8.92 -18.81
N LYS A 598 8.49 -10.15 -18.81
CA LYS A 598 9.13 -10.74 -19.99
C LYS A 598 8.19 -10.83 -21.19
N LYS A 599 6.93 -11.20 -20.94
CA LYS A 599 5.91 -11.27 -22.00
C LYS A 599 5.62 -9.88 -22.57
N PHE A 600 5.53 -8.86 -21.73
CA PHE A 600 5.31 -7.48 -22.17
C PHE A 600 6.42 -7.03 -23.13
N VAL A 601 7.70 -7.19 -22.79
CA VAL A 601 8.81 -6.72 -23.62
C VAL A 601 8.97 -7.54 -24.91
N GLN A 602 8.66 -8.84 -24.88
CA GLN A 602 8.58 -9.69 -26.07
C GLN A 602 7.47 -9.25 -27.04
N ASP A 603 6.31 -8.87 -26.50
CA ASP A 603 5.18 -8.36 -27.29
C ASP A 603 5.44 -6.89 -27.75
N ASN A 604 6.43 -6.20 -27.16
CA ASN A 604 6.72 -4.77 -27.36
C ASN A 604 8.23 -4.49 -27.54
N PRO A 605 8.86 -4.96 -28.64
CA PRO A 605 10.31 -4.85 -28.84
C PRO A 605 10.82 -3.40 -28.91
N VAL A 606 9.98 -2.44 -29.33
CA VAL A 606 10.33 -1.01 -29.32
C VAL A 606 10.47 -0.48 -27.89
N ALA A 607 9.56 -0.85 -26.99
CA ALA A 607 9.68 -0.52 -25.57
C ALA A 607 10.91 -1.19 -24.95
N GLN A 608 11.20 -2.45 -25.31
CA GLN A 608 12.41 -3.13 -24.86
C GLN A 608 13.67 -2.36 -25.24
N ARG A 609 13.84 -2.02 -26.52
CA ARG A 609 15.02 -1.27 -27.00
C ARG A 609 15.11 0.09 -26.33
N PHE A 610 13.98 0.78 -26.15
CA PHE A 610 13.94 2.04 -25.41
C PHE A 610 14.47 1.84 -23.98
N PHE A 611 13.95 0.85 -23.25
CA PHE A 611 14.39 0.53 -21.89
C PHE A 611 15.89 0.22 -21.79
N GLU A 612 16.48 -0.37 -22.82
CA GLU A 612 17.92 -0.67 -22.87
C GLU A 612 18.80 0.57 -23.02
N GLN A 613 18.27 1.70 -23.51
CA GLN A 613 19.05 2.92 -23.75
C GLN A 613 19.08 3.91 -22.57
N ILE A 614 18.07 3.87 -21.70
CA ILE A 614 17.85 4.93 -20.71
C ILE A 614 18.94 4.89 -19.64
N GLU A 615 19.62 6.02 -19.46
CA GLU A 615 20.57 6.26 -18.38
C GLU A 615 20.42 7.70 -17.87
N ILE A 616 20.05 7.84 -16.60
CA ILE A 616 19.89 9.12 -15.92
C ILE A 616 21.07 9.29 -14.96
N PRO A 617 21.84 10.40 -15.07
CA PRO A 617 22.95 10.65 -14.16
C PRO A 617 22.49 10.66 -12.69
N LEU A 618 23.22 9.95 -11.82
CA LEU A 618 22.92 9.89 -10.39
C LEU A 618 22.80 11.29 -9.75
N GLU A 619 23.61 12.24 -10.23
CA GLU A 619 23.59 13.62 -9.71
C GLU A 619 22.27 14.34 -10.03
N ASP A 620 21.71 14.13 -11.22
CA ASP A 620 20.42 14.73 -11.60
C ASP A 620 19.28 14.15 -10.77
N VAL A 621 19.35 12.85 -10.47
CA VAL A 621 18.41 12.20 -9.54
C VAL A 621 18.52 12.81 -8.14
N ASN A 622 19.73 13.11 -7.65
CA ASN A 622 19.92 13.76 -6.35
C ASN A 622 19.38 15.21 -6.34
N ILE A 623 19.56 15.96 -7.43
CA ILE A 623 19.01 17.32 -7.58
C ILE A 623 17.48 17.29 -7.52
N GLU A 624 16.84 16.30 -8.14
CA GLU A 624 15.38 16.15 -8.04
C GLU A 624 14.95 15.85 -6.60
N GLN A 625 15.68 15.01 -5.86
CA GLN A 625 15.39 14.78 -4.44
C GLN A 625 15.43 16.08 -3.62
N GLU A 626 16.36 17.00 -3.92
CA GLU A 626 16.41 18.31 -3.27
C GLU A 626 15.18 19.17 -3.58
N LYS A 627 14.70 19.21 -4.84
CA LYS A 627 13.47 19.93 -5.21
C LYS A 627 12.26 19.40 -4.44
N VAL A 628 12.13 18.08 -4.32
CA VAL A 628 11.04 17.41 -3.60
C VAL A 628 11.08 17.77 -2.11
N GLN A 629 12.26 17.77 -1.50
CA GLN A 629 12.42 18.16 -0.10
C GLN A 629 12.12 19.65 0.12
N ASN A 630 12.37 20.50 -0.88
CA ASN A 630 12.01 21.92 -0.86
C ASN A 630 10.51 22.19 -1.10
N GLY A 631 9.68 21.15 -1.18
CA GLY A 631 8.22 21.24 -1.19
C GLY A 631 7.56 20.93 -2.53
N GLU A 632 8.33 20.66 -3.58
CA GLU A 632 7.84 20.27 -4.91
C GLU A 632 7.61 18.75 -4.98
N ASN A 633 6.75 18.22 -4.08
CA ASN A 633 6.64 16.78 -3.81
C ASN A 633 5.31 16.14 -4.24
N LYS A 634 4.47 16.87 -4.98
CA LYS A 634 3.22 16.32 -5.52
C LYS A 634 3.50 15.54 -6.81
N PRO A 635 2.66 14.57 -7.19
CA PRO A 635 2.83 13.83 -8.45
C PRO A 635 2.95 14.75 -9.68
N VAL A 636 2.19 15.85 -9.72
CA VAL A 636 2.28 16.85 -10.80
C VAL A 636 3.61 17.61 -10.81
N ASP A 637 4.22 17.81 -9.64
CA ASP A 637 5.53 18.45 -9.55
C ASP A 637 6.63 17.53 -10.06
N ILE A 638 6.62 16.26 -9.64
CA ILE A 638 7.59 15.24 -10.09
C ILE A 638 7.49 15.03 -11.60
N ARG A 639 6.27 14.96 -12.14
CA ARG A 639 6.06 14.88 -13.59
C ARG A 639 6.63 16.08 -14.32
N ARG A 640 6.38 17.30 -13.81
CA ARG A 640 6.96 18.53 -14.36
C ARG A 640 8.49 18.51 -14.27
N HIS A 641 9.09 18.00 -13.20
CA HIS A 641 10.56 17.87 -13.09
C HIS A 641 11.12 16.93 -14.16
N ALA A 642 10.44 15.82 -14.44
CA ALA A 642 10.83 14.90 -15.52
C ALA A 642 10.77 15.60 -16.88
N GLU A 643 9.72 16.38 -17.15
CA GLU A 643 9.60 17.19 -18.38
C GLU A 643 10.70 18.26 -18.49
N GLU A 644 11.00 18.96 -17.39
CA GLU A 644 12.09 19.94 -17.32
C GLU A 644 13.46 19.30 -17.56
N TRP A 645 13.71 18.13 -16.95
CA TRP A 645 14.96 17.39 -17.11
C TRP A 645 15.14 16.89 -18.55
N ILE A 646 14.08 16.37 -19.17
CA ILE A 646 14.10 15.98 -20.59
C ILE A 646 14.40 17.20 -21.47
N ALA A 647 13.77 18.35 -21.20
CA ALA A 647 14.02 19.56 -21.97
C ALA A 647 15.48 20.04 -21.86
N SER A 648 16.14 19.87 -20.71
CA SER A 648 17.57 20.18 -20.56
C SER A 648 18.51 19.13 -21.17
N HIS A 649 18.02 17.91 -21.40
CA HIS A 649 18.76 16.77 -21.96
C HIS A 649 18.18 16.28 -23.30
N GLN A 650 17.56 17.19 -24.06
CA GLN A 650 16.75 16.81 -25.23
C GLN A 650 17.52 15.97 -26.26
N GLY A 651 18.78 16.30 -26.53
CA GLY A 651 19.61 15.53 -27.48
C GLY A 651 19.83 14.08 -27.03
N LEU A 652 20.17 13.87 -25.75
CA LEU A 652 20.33 12.53 -25.17
C LEU A 652 19.01 11.76 -25.22
N PHE A 653 17.91 12.43 -24.91
CA PHE A 653 16.58 11.82 -24.92
C PHE A 653 16.11 11.45 -26.34
N ASP A 654 16.40 12.29 -27.34
CA ASP A 654 16.08 12.04 -28.74
C ASP A 654 16.90 10.85 -29.28
N ASP A 655 18.17 10.73 -28.90
CA ASP A 655 19.02 9.58 -29.24
C ASP A 655 18.40 8.26 -28.74
N TRP A 656 17.85 8.25 -27.51
CA TRP A 656 17.16 7.07 -26.98
C TRP A 656 15.93 6.68 -27.80
N LEU A 657 15.14 7.68 -28.23
CA LEU A 657 13.95 7.45 -29.04
C LEU A 657 14.30 6.96 -30.45
N GLU A 658 15.35 7.50 -31.06
CA GLU A 658 15.82 7.08 -32.39
C GLU A 658 16.27 5.61 -32.38
N VAL A 659 17.08 5.22 -31.39
CA VAL A 659 17.53 3.82 -31.24
C VAL A 659 16.34 2.88 -30.95
N ALA A 660 15.36 3.31 -30.17
CA ALA A 660 14.17 2.52 -29.91
C ALA A 660 13.36 2.22 -31.20
N GLN A 661 13.26 3.22 -32.08
CA GLN A 661 12.50 3.14 -33.32
C GLN A 661 13.22 2.39 -34.45
N SER A 662 14.57 2.35 -34.43
CA SER A 662 15.38 1.52 -35.33
C SER A 662 15.13 0.02 -35.14
#